data_AF-A0ABD3RPY9-F1
#
_entry.id   AF-A0ABD3RPY9-F1
#
_cell.length_a   1.000
_cell.length_b   1.000
_cell.length_c   1.000
_cell.angle_alpha   90.00
_cell.angle_beta   90.00
_cell.angle_gamma   90.00
#
_symmetry.space_group_name_H-M   'P 1'
#
loop_
_entity.id
_entity.type
_entity.pdbx_description
1 polymer ?
#
loop_
_entity_poly.entity_id
_entity_poly.type
_entity_poly.pdbx_seq_one_letter_code
_entity_poly.pdbx_strand_id
1 'polypeptide(L)'
;MTMSKFLSLLTMVVVVGLSMSGVRAQISGQEAAGRTAPFRIHTLFSVECQNYFDWQTVGLMHSYRKAQQPGPITRLLSCTEEEKKKYRGMELAPTLEVPSMSRHPKTGDWYPAINKPAGIVHWLKHSKDAENVDWVVILDADMIIRGPIVPWELGAEKGRPVSAYYGYLIGCDNLLAKLHTKHPELCDKVGGLLAMHIDDLRALAPMWLSKTEEVRDDKAHWATNYTGDIYGTGWISEMYGYSFGAAEVGLHHKINDNLMIYPGYVPREGIEPILMHYGLPFSVGNWSFSKLEHHEDNVVYDCDRLFPEPPYPREVKEMEADLNKQRALLLNIECINTMNEGLLIQHAANGCPKPKWSKYMSFLKSKTFADLTRPKQLTPQSRKMMEVSVQKQEVDDPGKTYPKIHTLFSTECSSYFDWQTVGLVHSFHSSGQPGDITRLLSCTEEDLKEYKGHDLAPTHYVPSMSRHPLTGDWYPAINKPAAVVHWINHVKTDAEYVVILDADMIMRGPVTPWEFNAAKGHPVSTPYDYLIGCDNELAKLHTRHPEACDKVGGVIIMHIRDLKRFALLWLHKTEEVRADMAHWSKYFTGDIYEAGWISEMYGYSFAAAEMNLRHVISNEILIYPGYVPIPNVNYRVFHYGLEFRVGNWSFDKAKWRHNDIVNKCWVKFPDPPDPSTLDRSNEESFQRDLLSIECANSLNEALRLNHERKKCPDPNSLSPPALKSPDPPSLSTPELKTPDPPSLPEPDTTTNEIKASRKVGKIDEIDASIHNAETKNETRELSPPVESNQTFTSMRFWIIGLWAFSIIGFVVVMSMMIFRRKGQKKRGKGFKTKRRTSYSGFWDTSGNDRHPRNAEML
;
A
#
# COMPACT_ATOMS: atom_id res chain seq x y z
N MET A 1 -76.37 45.14 -20.16
CA MET A 1 -76.83 43.74 -20.30
C MET A 1 -75.67 42.94 -20.88
N THR A 2 -75.28 41.77 -20.39
CA THR A 2 -75.61 41.01 -19.16
C THR A 2 -74.43 40.03 -18.98
N MET A 3 -73.64 40.12 -17.91
CA MET A 3 -73.83 39.42 -16.62
C MET A 3 -74.10 37.91 -16.71
N SER A 4 -73.49 37.18 -15.76
CA SER A 4 -73.72 35.77 -15.43
C SER A 4 -73.03 34.69 -16.27
N LYS A 5 -71.69 34.60 -16.12
CA LYS A 5 -70.99 33.31 -15.89
C LYS A 5 -69.68 33.41 -15.10
N PHE A 6 -69.44 34.56 -14.46
CA PHE A 6 -68.26 34.84 -13.62
C PHE A 6 -68.48 34.52 -12.12
N LEU A 7 -69.55 33.77 -11.80
CA LEU A 7 -70.06 33.57 -10.44
C LEU A 7 -70.27 32.08 -10.13
N SER A 8 -69.16 31.33 -10.05
CA SER A 8 -69.15 29.94 -9.54
C SER A 8 -67.86 29.58 -8.78
N LEU A 9 -66.94 30.55 -8.57
CA LEU A 9 -65.61 30.32 -7.99
C LEU A 9 -65.36 31.12 -6.70
N LEU A 10 -66.39 31.79 -6.17
CA LEU A 10 -66.28 32.73 -5.05
C LEU A 10 -67.45 32.61 -4.06
N THR A 11 -67.85 31.37 -3.74
CA THR A 11 -69.05 31.13 -2.91
C THR A 11 -68.91 29.92 -1.96
N MET A 12 -67.68 29.44 -1.73
CA MET A 12 -67.39 28.58 -0.57
C MET A 12 -66.12 28.98 0.20
N VAL A 13 -65.75 30.27 0.10
CA VAL A 13 -64.93 30.96 1.11
C VAL A 13 -65.78 32.10 1.66
N VAL A 14 -66.53 31.80 2.73
CA VAL A 14 -66.83 32.61 3.93
C VAL A 14 -67.77 31.76 4.81
N VAL A 15 -67.17 30.81 5.54
CA VAL A 15 -67.44 30.62 6.97
C VAL A 15 -66.07 30.48 7.65
N VAL A 16 -65.29 31.57 7.59
CA VAL A 16 -64.10 31.70 8.44
C VAL A 16 -64.59 32.01 9.84
N GLY A 17 -64.83 30.95 10.62
CA GLY A 17 -65.59 30.97 11.87
C GLY A 17 -64.82 30.39 13.06
N LEU A 18 -63.76 31.09 13.47
CA LEU A 18 -63.23 31.08 14.85
C LEU A 18 -62.92 29.70 15.51
N SER A 19 -61.69 29.26 15.28
CA SER A 19 -60.67 29.04 16.33
C SER A 19 -60.83 28.01 17.46
N MET A 20 -59.69 27.32 17.70
CA MET A 20 -59.18 26.75 18.96
C MET A 20 -59.31 25.24 19.24
N SER A 21 -58.21 24.72 19.82
CA SER A 21 -58.06 23.53 20.68
C SER A 21 -58.46 22.15 20.15
N GLY A 22 -57.44 21.32 19.86
CA GLY A 22 -57.48 19.91 20.30
C GLY A 22 -56.86 18.84 19.38
N VAL A 23 -55.87 18.12 19.93
CA VAL A 23 -55.61 16.68 19.68
C VAL A 23 -55.39 16.18 18.23
N ARG A 24 -54.11 16.21 17.83
CA ARG A 24 -53.34 15.02 17.37
C ARG A 24 -54.09 14.02 16.46
N ALA A 25 -54.24 14.35 15.18
CA ALA A 25 -54.71 13.41 14.17
C ALA A 25 -53.71 12.28 13.90
N GLN A 26 -54.18 11.02 13.96
CA GLN A 26 -53.46 9.88 13.40
C GLN A 26 -53.48 9.95 11.87
N ILE A 27 -52.33 9.81 11.22
CA ILE A 27 -52.27 9.43 9.80
C ILE A 27 -52.00 7.92 9.76
N SER A 28 -53.05 7.15 9.50
CA SER A 28 -52.94 5.71 9.22
C SER A 28 -52.10 5.50 7.96
N GLY A 29 -51.07 4.65 8.04
CA GLY A 29 -50.27 4.31 6.87
C GLY A 29 -51.11 3.61 5.80
N GLN A 30 -50.90 3.96 4.53
CA GLN A 30 -51.31 3.09 3.44
C GLN A 30 -50.29 1.96 3.33
N GLU A 31 -50.75 0.72 3.50
CA GLU A 31 -49.92 -0.47 3.38
C GLU A 31 -49.47 -0.67 1.93
N ALA A 32 -48.23 -0.31 1.63
CA ALA A 32 -47.53 -0.90 0.49
C ALA A 32 -47.35 -2.41 0.79
N ALA A 33 -47.82 -3.26 -0.13
CA ALA A 33 -48.01 -4.70 0.11
C ALA A 33 -46.84 -5.37 0.85
N GLY A 34 -47.08 -5.71 2.12
CA GLY A 34 -46.02 -6.07 3.06
C GLY A 34 -45.38 -7.43 2.77
N ARG A 35 -44.15 -7.41 2.25
CA ARG A 35 -43.17 -8.39 2.73
C ARG A 35 -42.83 -8.02 4.17
N THR A 36 -43.47 -8.66 5.14
CA THR A 36 -43.04 -8.62 6.53
C THR A 36 -41.57 -9.05 6.57
N ALA A 37 -40.68 -8.14 6.97
CA ALA A 37 -39.27 -8.48 7.12
C ALA A 37 -39.14 -9.64 8.12
N PRO A 38 -38.34 -10.68 7.82
CA PRO A 38 -38.30 -11.89 8.66
C PRO A 38 -37.74 -11.64 10.06
N PHE A 39 -37.00 -10.53 10.24
CA PHE A 39 -36.39 -10.11 11.50
C PHE A 39 -36.44 -8.58 11.66
N ARG A 40 -36.32 -8.11 12.90
CA ARG A 40 -36.31 -6.69 13.29
C ARG A 40 -34.90 -6.13 13.23
N ILE A 41 -34.72 -5.03 12.49
CA ILE A 41 -33.45 -4.28 12.38
C ILE A 41 -33.54 -3.02 13.26
N HIS A 42 -32.43 -2.63 13.88
CA HIS A 42 -32.26 -1.30 14.50
C HIS A 42 -30.90 -0.70 14.11
N THR A 43 -30.86 0.60 13.78
CA THR A 43 -29.61 1.30 13.44
C THR A 43 -29.13 2.18 14.61
N LEU A 44 -27.83 2.18 14.88
CA LEU A 44 -27.18 2.98 15.93
C LEU A 44 -26.04 3.82 15.35
N PHE A 45 -25.85 5.02 15.90
CA PHE A 45 -24.65 5.83 15.69
C PHE A 45 -24.35 6.67 16.93
N SER A 46 -23.07 6.97 17.18
CA SER A 46 -22.61 7.69 18.38
C SER A 46 -22.10 9.09 18.03
N VAL A 47 -22.40 10.07 18.89
CA VAL A 47 -22.03 11.49 18.74
C VAL A 47 -21.82 12.18 20.10
N GLU A 48 -21.24 13.38 20.08
CA GLU A 48 -21.16 14.29 21.22
C GLU A 48 -22.03 15.56 21.03
N CYS A 49 -22.33 16.30 22.12
CA CYS A 49 -23.13 17.54 22.14
C CYS A 49 -22.48 18.77 21.43
N GLN A 50 -22.01 18.63 20.18
CA GLN A 50 -21.21 19.65 19.49
C GLN A 50 -21.68 19.92 18.06
N ASN A 51 -21.52 21.16 17.60
CA ASN A 51 -21.87 21.61 16.23
C ASN A 51 -21.33 20.66 15.14
N TYR A 52 -20.10 20.16 15.34
CA TYR A 52 -19.46 19.16 14.49
C TYR A 52 -20.37 17.98 14.18
N PHE A 53 -20.98 17.39 15.20
CA PHE A 53 -21.83 16.22 15.07
C PHE A 53 -23.26 16.56 14.67
N ASP A 54 -23.71 17.81 14.83
CA ASP A 54 -25.04 18.24 14.41
C ASP A 54 -25.20 18.19 12.88
N TRP A 55 -24.23 18.74 12.12
CA TRP A 55 -24.31 18.70 10.66
C TRP A 55 -24.06 17.29 10.10
N GLN A 56 -23.22 16.48 10.78
CA GLN A 56 -23.07 15.06 10.49
C GLN A 56 -24.39 14.30 10.72
N THR A 57 -25.06 14.55 11.84
CA THR A 57 -26.39 13.98 12.16
C THR A 57 -27.42 14.33 11.08
N VAL A 58 -27.44 15.57 10.57
CA VAL A 58 -28.34 15.98 9.48
C VAL A 58 -28.06 15.19 8.19
N GLY A 59 -26.79 15.02 7.81
CA GLY A 59 -26.40 14.22 6.64
C GLY A 59 -26.80 12.75 6.75
N LEU A 60 -26.51 12.12 7.89
CA LEU A 60 -26.86 10.73 8.16
C LEU A 60 -28.39 10.53 8.22
N MET A 61 -29.12 11.34 8.99
CA MET A 61 -30.58 11.22 9.13
C MET A 61 -31.35 11.56 7.85
N HIS A 62 -30.81 12.42 6.98
CA HIS A 62 -31.38 12.66 5.66
C HIS A 62 -31.13 11.48 4.71
N SER A 63 -29.88 11.02 4.62
CA SER A 63 -29.52 9.88 3.76
C SER A 63 -30.21 8.57 4.18
N TYR A 64 -30.37 8.31 5.48
CA TYR A 64 -31.19 7.24 6.05
C TYR A 64 -32.61 7.19 5.47
N ARG A 65 -33.31 8.33 5.53
CA ARG A 65 -34.69 8.47 5.00
C ARG A 65 -34.70 8.30 3.48
N LYS A 66 -33.72 8.88 2.78
CA LYS A 66 -33.63 8.86 1.32
C LYS A 66 -33.32 7.48 0.75
N ALA A 67 -32.45 6.72 1.41
CA ALA A 67 -32.10 5.34 1.06
C ALA A 67 -33.17 4.31 1.45
N GLN A 68 -34.19 4.71 2.21
CA GLN A 68 -35.26 3.84 2.73
C GLN A 68 -34.71 2.74 3.65
N GLN A 69 -33.78 3.11 4.55
CA GLN A 69 -33.21 2.18 5.53
C GLN A 69 -34.32 1.59 6.44
N PRO A 70 -34.47 0.25 6.52
CA PRO A 70 -35.47 -0.38 7.36
C PRO A 70 -35.08 -0.39 8.85
N GLY A 71 -36.10 -0.41 9.71
CA GLY A 71 -35.99 -0.36 11.17
C GLY A 71 -36.14 1.05 11.75
N PRO A 72 -35.98 1.20 13.08
CA PRO A 72 -35.74 2.48 13.73
C PRO A 72 -34.23 2.83 13.71
N ILE A 73 -33.91 4.08 14.00
CA ILE A 73 -32.54 4.56 14.22
C ILE A 73 -32.47 5.33 15.54
N THR A 74 -31.47 5.04 16.37
CA THR A 74 -31.18 5.78 17.61
C THR A 74 -29.79 6.40 17.55
N ARG A 75 -29.74 7.70 17.84
CA ARG A 75 -28.52 8.44 18.11
C ARG A 75 -28.12 8.27 19.57
N LEU A 76 -26.92 7.79 19.81
CA LEU A 76 -26.31 7.69 21.14
C LEU A 76 -25.55 8.99 21.40
N LEU A 77 -26.12 9.85 22.23
CA LEU A 77 -25.64 11.23 22.43
C LEU A 77 -24.92 11.35 23.78
N SER A 78 -23.58 11.47 23.72
CA SER A 78 -22.71 11.69 24.87
C SER A 78 -22.50 13.17 25.15
N CYS A 79 -22.80 13.63 26.36
CA CYS A 79 -22.64 15.04 26.73
C CYS A 79 -22.11 15.20 28.15
N THR A 80 -21.33 16.25 28.38
CA THR A 80 -21.19 16.83 29.71
C THR A 80 -22.45 17.60 30.09
N GLU A 81 -22.69 17.77 31.39
CA GLU A 81 -23.79 18.60 31.90
C GLU A 81 -23.69 20.06 31.41
N GLU A 82 -22.49 20.58 31.20
CA GLU A 82 -22.22 21.95 30.75
C GLU A 82 -22.53 22.16 29.27
N GLU A 83 -22.26 21.16 28.43
CA GLU A 83 -22.66 21.14 27.01
C GLU A 83 -24.18 20.98 26.90
N LYS A 84 -24.75 19.98 27.60
CA LYS A 84 -26.19 19.66 27.58
C LYS A 84 -27.07 20.86 27.89
N LYS A 85 -26.70 21.70 28.88
CA LYS A 85 -27.40 22.95 29.24
C LYS A 85 -27.47 24.00 28.12
N LYS A 86 -26.69 23.85 27.05
CA LYS A 86 -26.61 24.78 25.90
C LYS A 86 -26.85 24.10 24.55
N TYR A 87 -26.98 22.78 24.53
CA TYR A 87 -27.11 22.00 23.31
C TYR A 87 -28.49 22.21 22.68
N ARG A 88 -28.50 22.39 21.35
CA ARG A 88 -29.72 22.70 20.57
C ARG A 88 -30.18 21.56 19.66
N GLY A 89 -29.34 20.55 19.47
CA GLY A 89 -29.54 19.52 18.44
C GLY A 89 -30.34 18.31 18.89
N MET A 90 -31.06 18.36 20.02
CA MET A 90 -31.79 17.20 20.56
C MET A 90 -32.77 16.58 19.53
N GLU A 91 -33.49 17.42 18.80
CA GLU A 91 -34.52 17.03 17.81
C GLU A 91 -33.97 16.53 16.46
N LEU A 92 -32.65 16.55 16.23
CA LEU A 92 -32.05 16.18 14.94
C LEU A 92 -32.23 14.69 14.59
N ALA A 93 -32.35 13.83 15.62
CA ALA A 93 -32.55 12.38 15.48
C ALA A 93 -33.29 11.83 16.72
N PRO A 94 -33.98 10.67 16.62
CA PRO A 94 -34.41 9.94 17.81
C PRO A 94 -33.17 9.62 18.67
N THR A 95 -33.15 10.11 19.90
CA THR A 95 -31.91 10.19 20.69
C THR A 95 -32.07 9.45 22.01
N LEU A 96 -31.10 8.58 22.32
CA LEU A 96 -30.83 8.14 23.68
C LEU A 96 -29.66 8.96 24.22
N GLU A 97 -29.90 9.68 25.32
CA GLU A 97 -28.83 10.31 26.07
C GLU A 97 -27.99 9.23 26.79
N VAL A 98 -26.68 9.31 26.67
CA VAL A 98 -25.73 8.39 27.33
C VAL A 98 -24.71 9.21 28.14
N PRO A 99 -24.18 8.68 29.26
CA PRO A 99 -23.13 9.37 30.01
C PRO A 99 -21.88 9.60 29.15
N SER A 100 -21.37 10.83 29.13
CA SER A 100 -20.05 11.09 28.52
C SER A 100 -18.95 10.36 29.28
N MET A 101 -18.21 9.53 28.55
CA MET A 101 -16.94 8.94 28.97
C MET A 101 -15.75 9.67 28.31
N SER A 102 -15.99 10.78 27.60
CA SER A 102 -14.97 11.57 26.88
C SER A 102 -13.80 11.99 27.77
N ARG A 103 -14.06 12.11 29.08
CA ARG A 103 -13.01 12.10 30.11
C ARG A 103 -13.21 10.88 31.00
N HIS A 104 -12.27 9.93 30.96
CA HIS A 104 -12.42 8.63 31.63
C HIS A 104 -12.48 8.81 33.17
N PRO A 105 -13.53 8.32 33.86
CA PRO A 105 -13.79 8.66 35.27
C PRO A 105 -12.76 8.15 36.27
N LYS A 106 -11.94 7.16 35.92
CA LYS A 106 -10.88 6.61 36.81
C LYS A 106 -9.53 7.32 36.60
N THR A 107 -9.07 7.45 35.36
CA THR A 107 -7.71 7.94 35.03
C THR A 107 -7.68 9.43 34.68
N GLY A 108 -8.83 10.04 34.37
CA GLY A 108 -8.92 11.45 33.95
C GLY A 108 -8.37 11.73 32.54
N ASP A 109 -7.98 10.70 31.79
CA ASP A 109 -7.57 10.78 30.38
C ASP A 109 -8.71 11.33 29.52
N TRP A 110 -8.38 12.13 28.51
CA TRP A 110 -9.36 12.66 27.56
C TRP A 110 -9.29 11.88 26.26
N TYR A 111 -10.36 11.14 25.96
CA TYR A 111 -10.46 10.25 24.81
C TYR A 111 -11.92 10.10 24.34
N PRO A 112 -12.46 11.01 23.51
CA PRO A 112 -13.88 11.04 23.16
C PRO A 112 -14.40 9.83 22.39
N ALA A 113 -13.54 9.06 21.71
CA ALA A 113 -14.00 7.90 20.94
C ALA A 113 -14.58 6.77 21.81
N ILE A 114 -14.15 6.63 23.08
CA ILE A 114 -14.69 5.62 24.02
C ILE A 114 -16.20 5.76 24.28
N ASN A 115 -16.79 6.91 23.96
CA ASN A 115 -18.24 7.11 24.00
C ASN A 115 -19.01 6.11 23.14
N LYS A 116 -18.45 5.62 22.03
CA LYS A 116 -19.12 4.69 21.12
C LYS A 116 -19.37 3.32 21.78
N PRO A 117 -18.36 2.59 22.31
CA PRO A 117 -18.62 1.37 23.08
C PRO A 117 -19.39 1.64 24.38
N ALA A 118 -19.09 2.71 25.11
CA ALA A 118 -19.80 3.04 26.35
C ALA A 118 -21.30 3.31 26.14
N GLY A 119 -21.64 4.05 25.08
CA GLY A 119 -23.01 4.36 24.68
C GLY A 119 -23.77 3.12 24.20
N ILE A 120 -23.10 2.18 23.53
CA ILE A 120 -23.69 0.90 23.12
C ILE A 120 -23.98 0.02 24.34
N VAL A 121 -23.04 -0.09 25.30
CA VAL A 121 -23.27 -0.77 26.59
C VAL A 121 -24.44 -0.12 27.36
N HIS A 122 -24.54 1.21 27.35
CA HIS A 122 -25.66 1.94 27.95
C HIS A 122 -26.99 1.65 27.24
N TRP A 123 -27.02 1.65 25.90
CA TRP A 123 -28.21 1.35 25.10
C TRP A 123 -28.71 -0.08 25.34
N LEU A 124 -27.84 -1.09 25.34
CA LEU A 124 -28.19 -2.48 25.63
C LEU A 124 -28.81 -2.67 27.02
N LYS A 125 -28.44 -1.82 27.99
CA LYS A 125 -28.85 -1.92 29.40
C LYS A 125 -30.08 -1.08 29.74
N HIS A 126 -30.35 -0.01 28.99
CA HIS A 126 -31.35 1.00 29.35
C HIS A 126 -32.37 1.33 28.24
N SER A 127 -32.17 0.87 26.99
CA SER A 127 -33.14 1.05 25.91
C SER A 127 -34.09 -0.13 25.78
N LYS A 128 -35.39 0.15 25.72
CA LYS A 128 -36.43 -0.85 25.39
C LYS A 128 -36.30 -1.38 23.96
N ASP A 129 -35.68 -0.60 23.07
CA ASP A 129 -35.45 -1.05 21.69
C ASP A 129 -34.48 -2.25 21.65
N ALA A 130 -33.53 -2.32 22.59
CA ALA A 130 -32.57 -3.43 22.73
C ALA A 130 -33.20 -4.74 23.24
N GLU A 131 -34.43 -4.68 23.78
CA GLU A 131 -35.24 -5.86 24.13
C GLU A 131 -35.98 -6.42 22.90
N ASN A 132 -36.27 -5.58 21.90
CA ASN A 132 -37.22 -5.85 20.82
C ASN A 132 -36.59 -5.77 19.41
N VAL A 133 -35.35 -6.26 19.27
CA VAL A 133 -34.56 -6.26 18.04
C VAL A 133 -33.90 -7.63 17.83
N ASP A 134 -33.65 -8.00 16.57
CA ASP A 134 -32.91 -9.22 16.20
C ASP A 134 -31.53 -8.88 15.61
N TRP A 135 -31.44 -7.83 14.79
CA TRP A 135 -30.22 -7.40 14.11
C TRP A 135 -29.92 -5.92 14.35
N VAL A 136 -28.65 -5.60 14.58
CA VAL A 136 -28.19 -4.23 14.82
C VAL A 136 -27.19 -3.82 13.74
N VAL A 137 -27.36 -2.60 13.22
CA VAL A 137 -26.45 -1.93 12.30
C VAL A 137 -25.84 -0.73 13.03
N ILE A 138 -24.54 -0.72 13.26
CA ILE A 138 -23.81 0.42 13.84
C ILE A 138 -23.07 1.13 12.70
N LEU A 139 -23.16 2.47 12.69
CA LEU A 139 -22.53 3.37 11.73
C LEU A 139 -21.78 4.50 12.46
N ASP A 140 -20.81 5.11 11.80
CA ASP A 140 -20.23 6.38 12.22
C ASP A 140 -21.09 7.56 11.76
N ALA A 141 -20.97 8.71 12.43
CA ALA A 141 -21.79 9.89 12.14
C ALA A 141 -21.44 10.56 10.80
N ASP A 142 -20.21 10.40 10.30
CA ASP A 142 -19.73 10.93 9.03
C ASP A 142 -20.03 10.03 7.82
N MET A 143 -21.22 9.45 7.79
CA MET A 143 -21.64 8.53 6.75
C MET A 143 -22.88 9.00 5.96
N ILE A 144 -22.86 8.76 4.64
CA ILE A 144 -24.01 8.92 3.75
C ILE A 144 -24.49 7.54 3.31
N ILE A 145 -25.70 7.16 3.72
CA ILE A 145 -26.35 5.91 3.30
C ILE A 145 -26.91 6.13 1.88
N ARG A 146 -26.41 5.38 0.90
CA ARG A 146 -26.85 5.41 -0.50
C ARG A 146 -27.87 4.32 -0.83
N GLY A 147 -27.91 3.24 -0.06
CA GLY A 147 -28.82 2.10 -0.23
C GLY A 147 -29.08 1.37 1.09
N PRO A 148 -30.16 0.58 1.20
CA PRO A 148 -30.54 -0.06 2.45
C PRO A 148 -29.52 -1.13 2.89
N ILE A 149 -29.13 -1.05 4.15
CA ILE A 149 -28.17 -1.90 4.85
C ILE A 149 -28.98 -2.97 5.61
N VAL A 150 -29.15 -4.14 5.00
CA VAL A 150 -29.99 -5.24 5.51
C VAL A 150 -29.08 -6.43 5.89
N PRO A 151 -28.82 -6.69 7.20
CA PRO A 151 -27.73 -7.58 7.62
C PRO A 151 -27.74 -8.98 6.99
N TRP A 152 -28.89 -9.65 6.91
CA TRP A 152 -28.99 -10.98 6.28
C TRP A 152 -28.85 -10.95 4.74
N GLU A 153 -29.18 -9.84 4.07
CA GLU A 153 -28.92 -9.66 2.63
C GLU A 153 -27.47 -9.29 2.32
N LEU A 154 -26.76 -8.75 3.32
CA LEU A 154 -25.30 -8.66 3.34
C LEU A 154 -24.64 -9.99 3.69
N GLY A 155 -25.42 -11.00 4.09
CA GLY A 155 -24.96 -12.34 4.45
C GLY A 155 -24.45 -12.49 5.89
N ALA A 156 -24.78 -11.58 6.81
CA ALA A 156 -24.46 -11.73 8.22
C ALA A 156 -25.18 -12.94 8.84
N GLU A 157 -24.48 -13.67 9.70
CA GLU A 157 -25.01 -14.80 10.50
C GLU A 157 -24.72 -14.53 11.99
N LYS A 158 -25.44 -15.16 12.91
CA LYS A 158 -25.11 -15.12 14.34
C LYS A 158 -23.71 -15.71 14.56
N GLY A 159 -22.85 -15.01 15.29
CA GLY A 159 -21.42 -15.33 15.43
C GLY A 159 -20.54 -14.90 14.25
N ARG A 160 -21.13 -14.42 13.14
CA ARG A 160 -20.41 -14.02 11.92
C ARG A 160 -20.93 -12.69 11.36
N PRO A 161 -20.64 -11.58 12.05
CA PRO A 161 -21.06 -10.23 11.66
C PRO A 161 -20.45 -9.79 10.32
N VAL A 162 -21.10 -8.89 9.60
CA VAL A 162 -20.55 -8.23 8.40
C VAL A 162 -19.95 -6.88 8.77
N SER A 163 -18.81 -6.54 8.18
CA SER A 163 -18.18 -5.22 8.34
C SER A 163 -17.38 -4.78 7.11
N ALA A 164 -17.11 -3.48 7.00
CA ALA A 164 -16.16 -2.92 6.04
C ALA A 164 -14.70 -3.18 6.47
N TYR A 165 -13.77 -3.17 5.52
CA TYR A 165 -12.35 -3.47 5.75
C TYR A 165 -11.56 -2.23 6.19
N TYR A 166 -10.87 -2.32 7.32
CA TYR A 166 -10.08 -1.23 7.92
C TYR A 166 -8.60 -1.61 7.95
N GLY A 167 -8.00 -1.75 6.76
CA GLY A 167 -6.66 -2.32 6.58
C GLY A 167 -5.50 -1.64 7.32
N TYR A 168 -5.67 -0.38 7.74
CA TYR A 168 -4.70 0.36 8.56
C TYR A 168 -4.64 -0.11 10.02
N LEU A 169 -5.55 -0.99 10.47
CA LEU A 169 -5.51 -1.63 11.79
C LEU A 169 -4.42 -2.72 11.86
N ILE A 170 -3.15 -2.34 11.66
CA ILE A 170 -1.99 -3.24 11.61
C ILE A 170 -1.71 -3.98 12.93
N GLY A 171 -2.27 -3.53 14.06
CA GLY A 171 -2.15 -4.15 15.37
C GLY A 171 -2.72 -5.57 15.45
N CYS A 172 -3.69 -5.91 14.59
CA CYS A 172 -4.14 -7.30 14.43
C CYS A 172 -3.05 -8.23 13.86
N ASP A 173 -2.08 -7.69 13.12
CA ASP A 173 -1.00 -8.45 12.49
C ASP A 173 0.27 -8.54 13.37
N ASN A 174 0.30 -7.92 14.56
CA ASN A 174 1.53 -7.71 15.31
C ASN A 174 1.40 -7.99 16.83
N LEU A 175 2.37 -7.50 17.62
CA LEU A 175 2.43 -7.68 19.07
C LEU A 175 1.19 -7.16 19.80
N LEU A 176 0.53 -6.10 19.30
CA LEU A 176 -0.62 -5.47 19.95
C LEU A 176 -1.78 -6.47 20.15
N ALA A 177 -2.06 -7.34 19.17
CA ALA A 177 -3.02 -8.43 19.33
C ALA A 177 -2.60 -9.46 20.37
N LYS A 178 -1.31 -9.84 20.40
CA LYS A 178 -0.78 -10.82 21.36
C LYS A 178 -0.76 -10.29 22.81
N LEU A 179 -0.75 -8.96 22.99
CA LEU A 179 -0.89 -8.30 24.30
C LEU A 179 -2.36 -8.20 24.73
N HIS A 180 -3.25 -7.85 23.80
CA HIS A 180 -4.61 -7.40 24.12
C HIS A 180 -5.75 -8.35 23.76
N THR A 181 -5.48 -9.54 23.23
CA THR A 181 -6.47 -10.62 23.16
C THR A 181 -5.82 -11.98 23.34
N LYS A 182 -6.55 -12.91 23.99
CA LYS A 182 -6.19 -14.34 24.03
C LYS A 182 -6.35 -15.04 22.68
N HIS A 183 -7.06 -14.39 21.75
CA HIS A 183 -7.43 -14.91 20.45
C HIS A 183 -6.93 -14.01 19.30
N PRO A 184 -5.60 -13.76 19.19
CA PRO A 184 -5.04 -12.92 18.13
C PRO A 184 -5.37 -13.45 16.72
N GLU A 185 -5.58 -14.77 16.58
CA GLU A 185 -6.05 -15.43 15.35
C GLU A 185 -7.46 -14.99 14.88
N LEU A 186 -8.23 -14.34 15.77
CA LEU A 186 -9.58 -13.81 15.50
C LEU A 186 -9.61 -12.28 15.36
N CYS A 187 -8.45 -11.61 15.31
CA CYS A 187 -8.40 -10.15 15.14
C CYS A 187 -8.66 -9.75 13.69
N ASP A 188 -9.93 -9.52 13.35
CA ASP A 188 -10.31 -8.95 12.07
C ASP A 188 -10.01 -7.43 12.00
N LYS A 189 -9.53 -6.98 10.84
CA LYS A 189 -9.32 -5.55 10.54
C LYS A 189 -10.59 -4.90 10.02
N VAL A 190 -11.47 -4.49 10.94
CA VAL A 190 -12.86 -4.10 10.66
C VAL A 190 -13.26 -2.79 11.34
N GLY A 191 -14.29 -2.12 10.80
CA GLY A 191 -14.74 -0.83 11.30
C GLY A 191 -15.85 -0.20 10.45
N GLY A 192 -16.28 1.00 10.86
CA GLY A 192 -17.24 1.83 10.14
C GLY A 192 -18.67 1.27 10.12
N LEU A 193 -18.92 0.37 9.18
CA LEU A 193 -20.14 -0.43 9.11
C LEU A 193 -19.97 -1.69 9.96
N LEU A 194 -20.84 -1.89 10.95
CA LEU A 194 -20.90 -3.13 11.74
C LEU A 194 -22.34 -3.66 11.71
N ALA A 195 -22.57 -4.86 11.15
CA ALA A 195 -23.90 -5.45 10.99
C ALA A 195 -23.94 -6.86 11.62
N MET A 196 -24.65 -7.02 12.73
CA MET A 196 -24.55 -8.21 13.59
C MET A 196 -25.87 -8.60 14.28
N HIS A 197 -25.95 -9.83 14.79
CA HIS A 197 -27.10 -10.28 15.58
C HIS A 197 -27.06 -9.65 16.98
N ILE A 198 -28.22 -9.40 17.59
CA ILE A 198 -28.31 -8.72 18.90
C ILE A 198 -27.55 -9.47 20.01
N ASP A 199 -27.54 -10.80 19.97
CA ASP A 199 -26.83 -11.61 20.97
C ASP A 199 -25.30 -11.49 20.83
N ASP A 200 -24.80 -11.33 19.61
CA ASP A 200 -23.38 -11.11 19.35
C ASP A 200 -22.97 -9.75 19.94
N LEU A 201 -23.81 -8.72 19.74
CA LEU A 201 -23.61 -7.40 20.32
C LEU A 201 -23.68 -7.40 21.86
N ARG A 202 -24.57 -8.22 22.45
CA ARG A 202 -24.69 -8.39 23.92
C ARG A 202 -23.43 -9.01 24.54
N ALA A 203 -22.79 -9.96 23.86
CA ALA A 203 -21.51 -10.52 24.28
C ALA A 203 -20.36 -9.52 24.06
N LEU A 204 -20.33 -8.89 22.88
CA LEU A 204 -19.25 -8.01 22.43
C LEU A 204 -19.17 -6.70 23.22
N ALA A 205 -20.26 -5.97 23.41
CA ALA A 205 -20.19 -4.57 23.86
C ALA A 205 -19.46 -4.36 25.21
N PRO A 206 -19.62 -5.22 26.24
CA PRO A 206 -18.80 -5.13 27.46
C PRO A 206 -17.31 -5.35 27.21
N MET A 207 -16.95 -6.30 26.33
CA MET A 207 -15.57 -6.59 25.96
C MET A 207 -14.97 -5.48 25.09
N TRP A 208 -15.74 -4.89 24.18
CA TRP A 208 -15.35 -3.73 23.37
C TRP A 208 -14.97 -2.55 24.27
N LEU A 209 -15.81 -2.21 25.26
CA LEU A 209 -15.48 -1.16 26.23
C LEU A 209 -14.23 -1.52 27.05
N SER A 210 -14.15 -2.74 27.60
CA SER A 210 -13.02 -3.18 28.42
C SER A 210 -11.69 -3.18 27.64
N LYS A 211 -11.69 -3.66 26.38
CA LYS A 211 -10.50 -3.67 25.52
C LYS A 211 -10.17 -2.28 24.98
N THR A 212 -11.14 -1.37 24.89
CA THR A 212 -10.87 0.05 24.62
C THR A 212 -10.12 0.70 25.79
N GLU A 213 -10.54 0.44 27.04
CA GLU A 213 -9.79 0.88 28.24
C GLU A 213 -8.36 0.26 28.24
N GLU A 214 -8.23 -1.05 27.97
CA GLU A 214 -6.96 -1.78 27.98
C GLU A 214 -5.93 -1.25 26.96
N VAL A 215 -6.33 -1.08 25.69
CA VAL A 215 -5.47 -0.54 24.61
C VAL A 215 -5.22 0.97 24.78
N ARG A 216 -6.12 1.69 25.46
CA ARG A 216 -5.95 3.12 25.72
C ARG A 216 -4.96 3.37 26.86
N ASP A 217 -4.93 2.54 27.88
CA ASP A 217 -3.95 2.65 28.97
C ASP A 217 -2.55 2.11 28.58
N ASP A 218 -2.42 1.25 27.56
CA ASP A 218 -1.11 0.89 26.98
C ASP A 218 -0.53 2.00 26.07
N LYS A 219 0.01 3.03 26.73
CA LYS A 219 0.65 4.18 26.07
C LYS A 219 2.03 3.85 25.49
N ALA A 220 2.60 2.68 25.79
CA ALA A 220 3.89 2.25 25.24
C ALA A 220 3.73 1.78 23.78
N HIS A 221 2.60 1.17 23.45
CA HIS A 221 2.30 0.64 22.12
C HIS A 221 1.42 1.56 21.26
N TRP A 222 1.22 2.83 21.62
CA TRP A 222 0.44 3.80 20.82
C TRP A 222 1.06 4.16 19.46
N ALA A 223 2.37 3.98 19.29
CA ALA A 223 3.11 4.44 18.11
C ALA A 223 2.63 3.79 16.79
N THR A 224 2.78 4.52 15.68
CA THR A 224 2.22 4.18 14.36
C THR A 224 2.67 2.82 13.83
N ASN A 225 3.84 2.30 14.23
CA ASN A 225 4.32 0.98 13.86
C ASN A 225 3.60 -0.18 14.58
N TYR A 226 2.96 0.07 15.72
CA TYR A 226 2.10 -0.88 16.43
C TYR A 226 0.63 -0.73 16.04
N THR A 227 0.12 0.50 16.04
CA THR A 227 -1.32 0.78 15.86
C THR A 227 -1.73 1.15 14.44
N GLY A 228 -0.83 1.64 13.59
CA GLY A 228 -1.22 2.34 12.36
C GLY A 228 -1.90 3.69 12.62
N ASP A 229 -1.90 4.19 13.86
CA ASP A 229 -2.36 5.54 14.19
C ASP A 229 -1.40 6.56 13.57
N ILE A 230 -1.85 7.28 12.54
CA ILE A 230 -1.06 8.31 11.85
C ILE A 230 -0.61 9.46 12.76
N TYR A 231 -1.22 9.60 13.95
CA TYR A 231 -0.82 10.57 14.97
C TYR A 231 0.05 9.95 16.08
N GLY A 232 0.06 8.62 16.23
CA GLY A 232 0.77 7.92 17.31
C GLY A 232 0.28 8.28 18.71
N THR A 233 -0.98 8.66 18.89
CA THR A 233 -1.57 9.15 20.16
C THR A 233 -2.61 8.20 20.76
N GLY A 234 -2.72 6.98 20.23
CA GLY A 234 -3.75 6.01 20.62
C GLY A 234 -5.16 6.49 20.26
N TRP A 235 -5.31 7.26 19.16
CA TRP A 235 -6.61 7.83 18.78
C TRP A 235 -7.60 6.76 18.32
N ILE A 236 -7.09 5.65 17.77
CA ILE A 236 -7.87 4.51 17.27
C ILE A 236 -7.95 3.33 18.26
N SER A 237 -7.64 3.53 19.56
CA SER A 237 -7.75 2.48 20.60
C SER A 237 -9.14 1.84 20.67
N GLU A 238 -10.21 2.57 20.38
CA GLU A 238 -11.60 2.06 20.32
C GLU A 238 -11.83 1.05 19.17
N MET A 239 -11.12 1.20 18.06
CA MET A 239 -11.21 0.30 16.91
C MET A 239 -10.49 -1.02 17.20
N TYR A 240 -9.38 -0.95 17.92
CA TYR A 240 -8.72 -2.13 18.50
C TYR A 240 -9.54 -2.76 19.61
N GLY A 241 -10.17 -1.94 20.46
CA GLY A 241 -11.14 -2.40 21.45
C GLY A 241 -12.26 -3.22 20.82
N TYR A 242 -12.77 -2.81 19.66
CA TYR A 242 -13.73 -3.58 18.88
C TYR A 242 -13.14 -4.92 18.43
N SER A 243 -12.02 -4.89 17.69
CA SER A 243 -11.43 -6.09 17.08
C SER A 243 -10.97 -7.13 18.12
N PHE A 244 -10.29 -6.69 19.19
CA PHE A 244 -9.87 -7.56 20.29
C PHE A 244 -11.06 -8.03 21.15
N GLY A 245 -12.08 -7.18 21.35
CA GLY A 245 -13.31 -7.54 22.03
C GLY A 245 -14.10 -8.62 21.28
N ALA A 246 -14.16 -8.51 19.94
CA ALA A 246 -14.81 -9.48 19.06
C ALA A 246 -14.07 -10.83 19.02
N ALA A 247 -12.73 -10.78 19.04
CA ALA A 247 -11.88 -11.95 19.19
C ALA A 247 -12.12 -12.69 20.52
N GLU A 248 -12.15 -11.98 21.66
CA GLU A 248 -12.40 -12.58 22.99
C GLU A 248 -13.81 -13.21 23.13
N VAL A 249 -14.78 -12.83 22.27
CA VAL A 249 -16.13 -13.45 22.23
C VAL A 249 -16.36 -14.36 21.02
N GLY A 250 -15.31 -14.70 20.25
CA GLY A 250 -15.35 -15.72 19.20
C GLY A 250 -16.08 -15.32 17.92
N LEU A 251 -16.16 -14.02 17.58
CA LEU A 251 -16.80 -13.56 16.35
C LEU A 251 -15.85 -13.62 15.15
N HIS A 252 -16.32 -14.13 14.02
CA HIS A 252 -15.56 -14.21 12.76
C HIS A 252 -16.19 -13.34 11.67
N HIS A 253 -15.55 -12.22 11.29
CA HIS A 253 -16.19 -11.26 10.38
C HIS A 253 -16.27 -11.74 8.94
N LYS A 254 -17.43 -11.44 8.34
CA LYS A 254 -17.67 -11.49 6.91
C LYS A 254 -17.32 -10.13 6.31
N ILE A 255 -16.03 -9.88 6.14
CA ILE A 255 -15.48 -8.59 5.71
C ILE A 255 -15.87 -8.29 4.25
N ASN A 256 -16.26 -7.06 3.93
CA ASN A 256 -16.65 -6.66 2.58
C ASN A 256 -16.21 -5.23 2.21
N ASP A 257 -15.24 -5.13 1.30
CA ASP A 257 -14.64 -3.92 0.75
C ASP A 257 -15.36 -3.38 -0.51
N ASN A 258 -16.62 -3.81 -0.72
CA ASN A 258 -17.48 -3.39 -1.84
C ASN A 258 -18.74 -2.63 -1.39
N LEU A 259 -19.02 -2.56 -0.08
CA LEU A 259 -20.23 -1.92 0.48
C LEU A 259 -20.03 -0.42 0.77
N MET A 260 -18.85 -0.07 1.28
CA MET A 260 -18.49 1.26 1.76
C MET A 260 -17.36 1.83 0.90
N ILE A 261 -17.33 3.15 0.70
CA ILE A 261 -16.23 3.85 0.03
C ILE A 261 -15.94 5.20 0.69
N TYR A 262 -14.68 5.63 0.67
CA TYR A 262 -14.31 7.02 0.98
C TYR A 262 -14.50 7.90 -0.27
N PRO A 263 -15.22 9.02 -0.21
CA PRO A 263 -15.12 10.06 -1.22
C PRO A 263 -13.64 10.44 -1.45
N GLY A 264 -13.27 10.65 -2.71
CA GLY A 264 -11.89 10.72 -3.18
C GLY A 264 -11.35 9.40 -3.75
N TYR A 265 -11.90 8.24 -3.35
CA TYR A 265 -11.43 6.93 -3.84
C TYR A 265 -12.19 6.52 -5.11
N VAL A 266 -11.51 5.81 -6.00
CA VAL A 266 -12.11 5.28 -7.24
C VAL A 266 -12.86 3.98 -6.95
N PRO A 267 -14.20 3.89 -7.18
CA PRO A 267 -14.94 2.66 -6.98
C PRO A 267 -14.50 1.60 -7.99
N ARG A 268 -14.47 0.34 -7.55
CA ARG A 268 -14.22 -0.81 -8.42
C ARG A 268 -15.27 -0.87 -9.54
N GLU A 269 -14.86 -1.38 -10.70
CA GLU A 269 -15.74 -1.55 -11.85
C GLU A 269 -16.90 -2.51 -11.52
N GLY A 270 -18.12 -2.18 -11.95
CA GLY A 270 -19.36 -2.91 -11.64
C GLY A 270 -19.87 -2.81 -10.18
N ILE A 271 -18.99 -2.56 -9.21
CA ILE A 271 -19.31 -2.46 -7.78
C ILE A 271 -19.96 -1.11 -7.45
N GLU A 272 -21.27 -1.07 -7.23
CA GLU A 272 -21.97 0.11 -6.68
C GLU A 272 -21.97 0.05 -5.14
N PRO A 273 -21.31 1.02 -4.45
CA PRO A 273 -21.27 1.06 -2.99
C PRO A 273 -22.57 1.62 -2.42
N ILE A 274 -23.07 1.03 -1.33
CA ILE A 274 -24.31 1.44 -0.66
C ILE A 274 -24.09 2.43 0.49
N LEU A 275 -22.83 2.71 0.85
CA LEU A 275 -22.44 3.58 1.96
C LEU A 275 -21.21 4.42 1.55
N MET A 276 -21.16 5.68 1.97
CA MET A 276 -19.94 6.52 1.88
C MET A 276 -19.50 6.97 3.27
N HIS A 277 -18.19 6.95 3.54
CA HIS A 277 -17.59 7.47 4.78
C HIS A 277 -16.75 8.71 4.45
N TYR A 278 -17.14 9.91 4.87
CA TYR A 278 -16.44 11.16 4.52
C TYR A 278 -15.42 11.62 5.58
N GLY A 279 -14.74 10.66 6.20
CA GLY A 279 -13.70 10.92 7.22
C GLY A 279 -12.41 11.56 6.69
N LEU A 280 -12.16 11.49 5.38
CA LEU A 280 -10.94 12.01 4.72
C LEU A 280 -11.24 13.23 3.83
N PRO A 281 -10.28 14.15 3.61
CA PRO A 281 -10.40 15.23 2.63
C PRO A 281 -10.47 14.71 1.19
N PHE A 282 -11.24 15.38 0.33
CA PHE A 282 -11.34 15.04 -1.10
C PHE A 282 -11.59 16.26 -1.98
N SER A 283 -11.38 16.12 -3.30
CA SER A 283 -11.51 17.20 -4.28
C SER A 283 -12.24 16.79 -5.56
N VAL A 284 -12.67 17.79 -6.32
CA VAL A 284 -13.27 17.69 -7.66
C VAL A 284 -12.78 18.91 -8.46
N GLY A 285 -11.65 18.75 -9.16
CA GLY A 285 -10.95 19.88 -9.79
C GLY A 285 -10.49 20.90 -8.75
N ASN A 286 -10.87 22.17 -8.94
CA ASN A 286 -10.51 23.28 -8.05
C ASN A 286 -11.40 23.40 -6.79
N TRP A 287 -12.41 22.53 -6.64
CA TRP A 287 -13.25 22.47 -5.44
C TRP A 287 -12.76 21.34 -4.52
N SER A 288 -12.83 21.54 -3.21
CA SER A 288 -12.46 20.54 -2.20
C SER A 288 -13.35 20.62 -0.96
N PHE A 289 -13.40 19.52 -0.21
CA PHE A 289 -14.06 19.44 1.10
C PHE A 289 -13.18 18.68 2.09
N SER A 290 -13.15 19.16 3.33
CA SER A 290 -12.51 18.50 4.46
C SER A 290 -13.40 18.63 5.69
N LYS A 291 -13.78 17.50 6.30
CA LYS A 291 -14.63 17.49 7.51
C LYS A 291 -14.04 18.34 8.65
N LEU A 292 -12.71 18.36 8.78
CA LEU A 292 -12.01 19.07 9.87
C LEU A 292 -12.06 20.60 9.73
N GLU A 293 -12.22 21.13 8.51
CA GLU A 293 -12.42 22.58 8.29
C GLU A 293 -13.77 23.08 8.84
N HIS A 294 -14.71 22.15 9.08
CA HIS A 294 -16.05 22.40 9.57
C HIS A 294 -16.28 21.91 11.02
N HIS A 295 -15.23 21.83 11.85
CA HIS A 295 -15.32 21.36 13.24
C HIS A 295 -16.30 22.19 14.08
N GLU A 296 -16.09 23.51 14.17
CA GLU A 296 -16.94 24.41 14.96
C GLU A 296 -18.25 24.82 14.27
N ASP A 297 -18.54 24.24 13.10
CA ASP A 297 -19.41 24.88 12.11
C ASP A 297 -20.91 24.84 12.48
N ASN A 298 -21.46 26.01 12.78
CA ASN A 298 -22.85 26.23 13.19
C ASN A 298 -23.88 26.10 12.04
N VAL A 299 -23.50 25.57 10.87
CA VAL A 299 -24.28 25.54 9.62
C VAL A 299 -25.71 24.98 9.75
N VAL A 300 -26.00 24.10 10.71
CA VAL A 300 -27.36 23.58 10.99
C VAL A 300 -28.32 24.68 11.46
N TYR A 301 -27.81 25.72 12.12
CA TYR A 301 -28.57 26.79 12.76
C TYR A 301 -28.40 28.15 12.04
N ASP A 302 -27.37 28.28 11.19
CA ASP A 302 -27.17 29.44 10.32
C ASP A 302 -28.11 29.35 9.09
N CYS A 303 -29.32 29.90 9.19
CA CYS A 303 -30.29 29.90 8.09
C CYS A 303 -29.71 30.37 6.74
N ASP A 304 -30.14 29.73 5.65
CA ASP A 304 -29.69 29.91 4.25
C ASP A 304 -28.23 29.50 3.98
N ARG A 305 -27.44 29.10 4.99
CA ARG A 305 -26.04 28.69 4.84
C ARG A 305 -25.91 27.19 4.51
N LEU A 306 -25.07 26.88 3.52
CA LEU A 306 -24.75 25.52 3.07
C LEU A 306 -23.24 25.31 2.96
N PHE A 307 -22.77 24.07 2.81
CA PHE A 307 -21.38 23.80 2.43
C PHE A 307 -21.11 24.30 0.99
N PRO A 308 -19.84 24.62 0.64
CA PRO A 308 -19.49 25.16 -0.68
C PRO A 308 -20.05 24.34 -1.85
N GLU A 309 -20.71 25.02 -2.78
CA GLU A 309 -21.33 24.44 -3.99
C GLU A 309 -20.29 23.62 -4.81
N PRO A 310 -20.45 22.29 -4.93
CA PRO A 310 -19.57 21.46 -5.75
C PRO A 310 -19.87 21.61 -7.24
N PRO A 311 -18.93 21.23 -8.14
CA PRO A 311 -19.16 21.18 -9.58
C PRO A 311 -20.39 20.35 -9.96
N TYR A 312 -21.08 20.76 -11.02
CA TYR A 312 -22.31 20.09 -11.46
C TYR A 312 -21.98 18.74 -12.13
N PRO A 313 -22.90 17.75 -12.12
CA PRO A 313 -22.69 16.45 -12.78
C PRO A 313 -22.43 16.53 -14.30
N ARG A 314 -22.68 17.67 -14.93
CA ARG A 314 -22.28 17.95 -16.33
C ARG A 314 -20.83 18.39 -16.43
N GLU A 315 -20.42 19.33 -15.58
CA GLU A 315 -19.04 19.83 -15.53
C GLU A 315 -18.07 18.69 -15.20
N VAL A 316 -18.42 17.80 -14.25
CA VAL A 316 -17.65 16.57 -13.95
C VAL A 316 -17.50 15.64 -15.17
N LYS A 317 -18.50 15.56 -16.04
CA LYS A 317 -18.45 14.75 -17.28
C LYS A 317 -17.65 15.41 -18.40
N GLU A 318 -17.53 16.73 -18.37
CA GLU A 318 -16.71 17.51 -19.31
C GLU A 318 -15.24 17.61 -18.82
N MET A 319 -14.97 17.34 -17.52
CA MET A 319 -13.64 17.36 -16.90
C MET A 319 -12.86 16.03 -16.98
N GLU A 320 -13.53 14.88 -16.94
CA GLU A 320 -12.86 13.56 -16.87
C GLU A 320 -13.51 12.56 -17.82
N ALA A 321 -12.67 11.89 -18.62
CA ALA A 321 -13.06 10.96 -19.68
C ALA A 321 -12.95 9.49 -19.26
N ASP A 322 -12.12 9.16 -18.27
CA ASP A 322 -12.07 7.83 -17.65
C ASP A 322 -13.38 7.60 -16.87
N LEU A 323 -14.16 6.60 -17.27
CA LEU A 323 -15.48 6.34 -16.70
C LEU A 323 -15.44 5.99 -15.19
N ASN A 324 -14.37 5.35 -14.71
CA ASN A 324 -14.24 4.97 -13.31
C ASN A 324 -13.82 6.18 -12.45
N LYS A 325 -12.91 7.03 -12.93
CA LYS A 325 -12.57 8.30 -12.27
C LYS A 325 -13.72 9.30 -12.31
N GLN A 326 -14.39 9.46 -13.46
CA GLN A 326 -15.59 10.29 -13.59
C GLN A 326 -16.66 9.86 -12.59
N ARG A 327 -16.86 8.54 -12.43
CA ARG A 327 -17.75 7.96 -11.43
C ARG A 327 -17.31 8.23 -9.98
N ALA A 328 -16.00 8.23 -9.69
CA ALA A 328 -15.47 8.66 -8.40
C ALA A 328 -15.81 10.14 -8.10
N LEU A 329 -15.56 11.04 -9.06
CA LEU A 329 -15.89 12.46 -8.95
C LEU A 329 -17.40 12.69 -8.80
N LEU A 330 -18.24 11.84 -9.41
CA LEU A 330 -19.69 11.87 -9.20
C LEU A 330 -20.09 11.46 -7.77
N LEU A 331 -19.42 10.48 -7.15
CA LEU A 331 -19.63 10.15 -5.73
C LEU A 331 -19.22 11.29 -4.79
N ASN A 332 -18.09 11.95 -5.08
CA ASN A 332 -17.60 13.10 -4.32
C ASN A 332 -18.65 14.22 -4.25
N ILE A 333 -19.23 14.59 -5.39
CA ILE A 333 -20.31 15.58 -5.41
C ILE A 333 -21.62 15.02 -4.85
N GLU A 334 -21.95 13.73 -5.03
CA GLU A 334 -23.15 13.11 -4.44
C GLU A 334 -23.17 13.26 -2.92
N CYS A 335 -22.02 13.11 -2.26
CA CYS A 335 -21.85 13.26 -0.82
C CYS A 335 -22.29 14.65 -0.32
N ILE A 336 -21.68 15.74 -0.84
CA ILE A 336 -21.98 17.10 -0.36
C ILE A 336 -23.32 17.62 -0.89
N ASN A 337 -23.76 17.22 -2.08
CA ASN A 337 -25.11 17.55 -2.56
C ASN A 337 -26.19 16.93 -1.66
N THR A 338 -26.02 15.68 -1.21
CA THR A 338 -26.94 15.02 -0.26
C THR A 338 -26.94 15.72 1.09
N MET A 339 -25.77 16.13 1.57
CA MET A 339 -25.64 16.86 2.83
C MET A 339 -26.29 18.26 2.79
N ASN A 340 -26.12 18.99 1.69
CA ASN A 340 -26.75 20.30 1.48
C ASN A 340 -28.27 20.20 1.27
N GLU A 341 -28.78 19.14 0.64
CA GLU A 341 -30.22 18.84 0.60
C GLU A 341 -30.77 18.61 2.02
N GLY A 342 -30.06 17.83 2.85
CA GLY A 342 -30.42 17.61 4.25
C GLY A 342 -30.44 18.91 5.07
N LEU A 343 -29.43 19.77 4.90
CA LEU A 343 -29.38 21.09 5.55
C LEU A 343 -30.55 21.99 5.13
N LEU A 344 -30.92 22.01 3.84
CA LEU A 344 -32.09 22.77 3.37
C LEU A 344 -33.41 22.29 4.01
N ILE A 345 -33.54 20.98 4.24
CA ILE A 345 -34.70 20.39 4.93
C ILE A 345 -34.67 20.74 6.43
N GLN A 346 -33.50 20.67 7.08
CA GLN A 346 -33.36 21.01 8.50
C GLN A 346 -33.58 22.50 8.75
N HIS A 347 -33.12 23.39 7.88
CA HIS A 347 -33.40 24.83 7.94
C HIS A 347 -34.91 25.11 7.86
N ALA A 348 -35.62 24.43 6.95
CA ALA A 348 -37.07 24.55 6.86
C ALA A 348 -37.78 24.03 8.11
N ALA A 349 -37.29 22.93 8.72
CA ALA A 349 -37.80 22.41 9.99
C ALA A 349 -37.52 23.36 11.17
N ASN A 350 -36.37 24.02 11.17
CA ASN A 350 -35.98 25.05 12.14
C ASN A 350 -36.73 26.38 11.96
N GLY A 351 -37.65 26.48 10.97
CA GLY A 351 -38.44 27.68 10.72
C GLY A 351 -37.69 28.82 10.01
N CYS A 352 -36.56 28.53 9.37
CA CYS A 352 -35.82 29.51 8.57
C CYS A 352 -36.69 30.11 7.44
N PRO A 353 -36.39 31.34 6.98
CA PRO A 353 -36.93 31.88 5.74
C PRO A 353 -36.69 30.93 4.56
N LYS A 354 -37.46 31.09 3.47
CA LYS A 354 -37.14 30.38 2.21
C LYS A 354 -35.87 30.99 1.62
N PRO A 355 -34.80 30.21 1.37
CA PRO A 355 -33.55 30.78 0.88
C PRO A 355 -33.70 31.43 -0.49
N LYS A 356 -32.81 32.39 -0.78
CA LYS A 356 -32.78 33.08 -2.09
C LYS A 356 -32.52 32.09 -3.22
N TRP A 357 -33.35 32.16 -4.27
CA TRP A 357 -33.28 31.26 -5.41
C TRP A 357 -31.92 31.31 -6.13
N SER A 358 -31.34 30.14 -6.43
CA SER A 358 -30.06 29.99 -7.12
C SER A 358 -30.05 28.81 -8.11
N LYS A 359 -29.03 28.75 -8.98
CA LYS A 359 -28.74 27.60 -9.87
C LYS A 359 -28.65 26.31 -9.04
N TYR A 360 -27.95 26.37 -7.90
CA TYR A 360 -27.74 25.23 -7.00
C TYR A 360 -29.03 24.75 -6.34
N MET A 361 -29.85 25.66 -5.81
CA MET A 361 -31.17 25.30 -5.27
C MET A 361 -32.09 24.68 -6.31
N SER A 362 -31.96 25.12 -7.57
CA SER A 362 -32.71 24.55 -8.70
C SER A 362 -32.25 23.12 -9.00
N PHE A 363 -30.94 22.87 -8.92
CA PHE A 363 -30.35 21.54 -9.12
C PHE A 363 -30.66 20.57 -7.99
N LEU A 364 -30.55 20.97 -6.71
CA LEU A 364 -30.93 20.13 -5.56
C LEU A 364 -32.44 19.79 -5.52
N LYS A 365 -33.26 20.49 -6.30
CA LYS A 365 -34.70 20.21 -6.50
C LYS A 365 -35.01 19.61 -7.88
N SER A 366 -33.98 19.31 -8.68
CA SER A 366 -34.14 18.80 -10.04
C SER A 366 -34.36 17.29 -10.07
N LYS A 367 -35.07 16.81 -11.10
CA LYS A 367 -35.18 15.37 -11.37
C LYS A 367 -33.79 14.73 -11.55
N THR A 368 -32.85 15.41 -12.22
CA THR A 368 -31.48 14.94 -12.41
C THR A 368 -30.78 14.58 -11.10
N PHE A 369 -30.93 15.41 -10.07
CA PHE A 369 -30.34 15.13 -8.76
C PHE A 369 -31.08 13.99 -8.04
N ALA A 370 -32.41 13.94 -8.11
CA ALA A 370 -33.20 12.83 -7.56
C ALA A 370 -32.87 11.47 -8.22
N ASP A 371 -32.66 11.45 -9.54
CA ASP A 371 -32.26 10.24 -10.29
C ASP A 371 -30.83 9.79 -9.92
N LEU A 372 -29.90 10.73 -9.68
CA LEU A 372 -28.54 10.42 -9.20
C LEU A 372 -28.55 9.86 -7.77
N THR A 373 -29.31 10.48 -6.86
CA THR A 373 -29.40 10.13 -5.43
C THR A 373 -30.50 9.11 -5.11
N ARG A 374 -31.02 8.41 -6.12
CA ARG A 374 -31.95 7.28 -5.92
C ARG A 374 -31.28 6.16 -5.08
N PRO A 375 -32.05 5.40 -4.26
CA PRO A 375 -31.54 4.26 -3.51
C PRO A 375 -30.76 3.29 -4.41
N LYS A 376 -29.54 2.97 -3.99
CA LYS A 376 -28.70 1.95 -4.60
C LYS A 376 -29.09 0.57 -4.05
N GLN A 377 -29.06 -0.44 -4.90
CA GLN A 377 -29.41 -1.81 -4.54
C GLN A 377 -28.16 -2.68 -4.52
N LEU A 378 -28.12 -3.67 -3.63
CA LEU A 378 -27.02 -4.63 -3.55
C LEU A 378 -26.91 -5.44 -4.85
N THR A 379 -25.85 -5.21 -5.62
CA THR A 379 -25.56 -6.03 -6.80
C THR A 379 -24.98 -7.39 -6.35
N PRO A 380 -25.09 -8.46 -7.16
CA PRO A 380 -24.40 -9.72 -6.88
C PRO A 380 -22.87 -9.56 -6.75
N GLN A 381 -22.30 -8.53 -7.38
CA GLN A 381 -20.88 -8.21 -7.27
C GLN A 381 -20.58 -7.49 -5.93
N SER A 382 -21.41 -6.53 -5.49
CA SER A 382 -21.27 -5.88 -4.17
C SER A 382 -21.47 -6.87 -3.00
N ARG A 383 -22.18 -7.99 -3.23
CA ARG A 383 -22.30 -9.10 -2.28
C ARG A 383 -21.08 -10.03 -2.22
N LYS A 384 -20.08 -9.93 -3.12
CA LYS A 384 -18.82 -10.67 -2.99
C LYS A 384 -18.05 -10.16 -1.77
N MET A 385 -17.94 -11.01 -0.76
CA MET A 385 -17.13 -10.76 0.44
C MET A 385 -15.64 -10.85 0.12
N MET A 386 -14.80 -10.27 0.98
CA MET A 386 -13.41 -10.69 1.07
C MET A 386 -13.39 -12.11 1.64
N GLU A 387 -12.83 -13.06 0.87
CA GLU A 387 -12.90 -14.47 1.24
C GLU A 387 -12.13 -14.76 2.52
N VAL A 388 -12.88 -15.04 3.58
CA VAL A 388 -12.43 -15.77 4.77
C VAL A 388 -12.70 -17.26 4.51
N SER A 389 -11.91 -17.82 3.58
CA SER A 389 -12.00 -19.22 3.14
C SER A 389 -11.29 -20.17 4.09
N VAL A 390 -11.90 -20.41 5.26
CA VAL A 390 -11.70 -21.69 5.96
C VAL A 390 -12.44 -22.76 5.15
N GLN A 391 -11.77 -23.29 4.12
CA GLN A 391 -12.28 -24.42 3.35
C GLN A 391 -11.61 -25.71 3.80
N LYS A 392 -12.44 -26.67 4.22
CA LYS A 392 -12.03 -28.07 4.33
C LYS A 392 -11.63 -28.60 2.95
N GLN A 393 -10.73 -29.58 2.95
CA GLN A 393 -10.46 -30.41 1.79
C GLN A 393 -11.74 -31.12 1.32
N GLU A 394 -11.92 -31.21 0.01
CA GLU A 394 -12.53 -32.37 -0.65
C GLU A 394 -11.97 -32.47 -2.08
N VAL A 395 -12.09 -33.66 -2.68
CA VAL A 395 -11.20 -34.15 -3.76
C VAL A 395 -11.75 -33.87 -5.17
N ASP A 396 -10.84 -33.84 -6.14
CA ASP A 396 -10.96 -33.65 -7.59
C ASP A 396 -12.34 -33.68 -8.28
N ASP A 397 -12.57 -32.63 -9.08
CA ASP A 397 -13.54 -32.57 -10.17
C ASP A 397 -12.86 -31.86 -11.37
N PRO A 398 -12.85 -32.43 -12.59
CA PRO A 398 -12.04 -31.95 -13.72
C PRO A 398 -12.62 -30.72 -14.46
N GLY A 399 -13.30 -29.82 -13.74
CA GLY A 399 -13.90 -28.59 -14.24
C GLY A 399 -13.29 -27.28 -13.71
N LYS A 400 -12.24 -27.34 -12.88
CA LYS A 400 -11.66 -26.15 -12.22
C LYS A 400 -11.05 -25.15 -13.23
N THR A 401 -11.56 -23.92 -13.22
CA THR A 401 -10.80 -22.76 -13.69
C THR A 401 -9.63 -22.51 -12.74
N TYR A 402 -8.41 -22.80 -13.19
CA TYR A 402 -7.20 -22.55 -12.41
C TYR A 402 -6.99 -21.05 -12.11
N PRO A 403 -6.42 -20.70 -10.94
CA PRO A 403 -6.21 -19.31 -10.56
C PRO A 403 -5.21 -18.62 -11.49
N LYS A 404 -5.38 -17.30 -11.68
CA LYS A 404 -4.49 -16.51 -12.54
C LYS A 404 -3.09 -16.39 -11.93
N ILE A 405 -2.06 -16.53 -12.77
CA ILE A 405 -0.66 -16.40 -12.36
C ILE A 405 0.08 -15.34 -13.18
N HIS A 406 1.08 -14.70 -12.58
CA HIS A 406 1.99 -13.76 -13.23
C HIS A 406 3.44 -14.11 -12.85
N THR A 407 4.35 -14.17 -13.81
CA THR A 407 5.76 -14.50 -13.56
C THR A 407 6.63 -13.24 -13.60
N LEU A 408 7.44 -13.01 -12.57
CA LEU A 408 8.34 -11.85 -12.44
C LEU A 408 9.79 -12.31 -12.30
N PHE A 409 10.72 -11.52 -12.84
CA PHE A 409 12.15 -11.69 -12.62
C PHE A 409 12.86 -10.34 -12.62
N SER A 410 13.94 -10.20 -11.84
CA SER A 410 14.66 -8.93 -11.68
C SER A 410 15.95 -8.88 -12.49
N THR A 411 16.30 -7.72 -13.04
CA THR A 411 17.44 -7.48 -13.92
C THR A 411 17.97 -6.05 -13.78
N GLU A 412 19.23 -5.82 -14.17
CA GLU A 412 19.82 -4.47 -14.32
C GLU A 412 20.11 -4.16 -15.80
N CYS A 413 20.15 -2.87 -16.20
CA CYS A 413 20.52 -2.44 -17.56
C CYS A 413 21.96 -2.85 -17.93
N SER A 414 22.17 -4.08 -18.40
CA SER A 414 23.50 -4.57 -18.82
C SER A 414 23.42 -5.75 -19.79
N SER A 415 24.44 -5.88 -20.64
CA SER A 415 24.57 -7.02 -21.58
C SER A 415 24.65 -8.38 -20.89
N TYR A 416 25.04 -8.42 -19.61
CA TYR A 416 25.00 -9.62 -18.78
C TYR A 416 23.56 -10.10 -18.55
N PHE A 417 22.65 -9.19 -18.18
CA PHE A 417 21.24 -9.53 -17.99
C PHE A 417 20.45 -9.64 -19.31
N ASP A 418 20.95 -9.09 -20.42
CA ASP A 418 20.32 -9.25 -21.73
C ASP A 418 20.27 -10.72 -22.18
N TRP A 419 21.39 -11.46 -22.12
CA TRP A 419 21.40 -12.87 -22.55
C TRP A 419 20.66 -13.78 -21.57
N GLN A 420 20.68 -13.46 -20.28
CA GLN A 420 19.86 -14.11 -19.26
C GLN A 420 18.36 -13.91 -19.53
N THR A 421 17.95 -12.67 -19.85
CA THR A 421 16.57 -12.34 -20.27
C THR A 421 16.14 -13.17 -21.47
N VAL A 422 16.99 -13.29 -22.50
CA VAL A 422 16.69 -14.10 -23.70
C VAL A 422 16.49 -15.59 -23.35
N GLY A 423 17.34 -16.17 -22.50
CA GLY A 423 17.21 -17.56 -22.04
C GLY A 423 15.94 -17.81 -21.23
N LEU A 424 15.66 -16.97 -20.23
CA LEU A 424 14.48 -17.11 -19.37
C LEU A 424 13.17 -16.88 -20.14
N VAL A 425 13.08 -15.86 -20.99
CA VAL A 425 11.86 -15.59 -21.78
C VAL A 425 11.62 -16.67 -22.84
N HIS A 426 12.66 -17.18 -23.49
CA HIS A 426 12.51 -18.31 -24.42
C HIS A 426 12.02 -19.57 -23.70
N SER A 427 12.62 -19.91 -22.57
CA SER A 427 12.27 -21.12 -21.81
C SER A 427 10.91 -21.00 -21.12
N PHE A 428 10.51 -19.82 -20.62
CA PHE A 428 9.15 -19.54 -20.15
C PHE A 428 8.10 -19.97 -21.19
N HIS A 429 8.21 -19.49 -22.43
CA HIS A 429 7.27 -19.85 -23.50
C HIS A 429 7.36 -21.33 -23.90
N SER A 430 8.56 -21.91 -23.93
CA SER A 430 8.77 -23.30 -24.34
C SER A 430 8.32 -24.32 -23.29
N SER A 431 8.34 -23.93 -22.01
CA SER A 431 7.91 -24.75 -20.86
C SER A 431 6.40 -24.91 -20.72
N GLY A 432 5.60 -24.12 -21.45
CA GLY A 432 4.15 -24.08 -21.29
C GLY A 432 3.67 -23.39 -20.01
N GLN A 433 4.51 -22.56 -19.37
CA GLN A 433 4.14 -21.81 -18.16
C GLN A 433 2.89 -20.94 -18.41
N PRO A 434 1.83 -21.06 -17.57
CA PRO A 434 0.63 -20.23 -17.72
C PRO A 434 0.86 -18.75 -17.39
N GLY A 435 -0.06 -17.90 -17.86
CA GLY A 435 -0.10 -16.47 -17.52
C GLY A 435 0.92 -15.62 -18.28
N ASP A 436 1.11 -14.39 -17.78
CA ASP A 436 2.05 -13.42 -18.36
C ASP A 436 3.40 -13.43 -17.63
N ILE A 437 4.46 -12.97 -18.32
CA ILE A 437 5.77 -12.71 -17.74
C ILE A 437 6.07 -11.20 -17.76
N THR A 438 6.76 -10.68 -16.75
CA THR A 438 7.28 -9.31 -16.76
C THR A 438 8.66 -9.23 -16.13
N ARG A 439 9.61 -8.69 -16.90
CA ARG A 439 10.93 -8.30 -16.43
C ARG A 439 10.83 -7.03 -15.59
N LEU A 440 11.38 -7.05 -14.40
CA LEU A 440 11.61 -5.88 -13.59
C LEU A 440 13.04 -5.40 -13.88
N LEU A 441 13.18 -4.19 -14.44
CA LEU A 441 14.44 -3.69 -14.97
C LEU A 441 14.89 -2.45 -14.19
N SER A 442 15.87 -2.64 -13.30
CA SER A 442 16.47 -1.61 -12.45
C SER A 442 17.63 -0.92 -13.17
N CYS A 443 17.54 0.40 -13.38
CA CYS A 443 18.58 1.16 -14.08
C CYS A 443 18.83 2.53 -13.44
N THR A 444 20.03 3.08 -13.62
CA THR A 444 20.25 4.52 -13.42
C THR A 444 19.61 5.30 -14.59
N GLU A 445 19.43 6.61 -14.44
CA GLU A 445 18.98 7.41 -15.59
C GLU A 445 20.03 7.43 -16.72
N GLU A 446 21.31 7.26 -16.39
CA GLU A 446 22.43 7.25 -17.34
C GLU A 446 22.41 5.98 -18.17
N ASP A 447 22.39 4.80 -17.53
CA ASP A 447 22.35 3.51 -18.20
C ASP A 447 21.11 3.39 -19.11
N LEU A 448 19.94 3.87 -18.63
CA LEU A 448 18.68 3.79 -19.34
C LEU A 448 18.64 4.64 -20.63
N LYS A 449 19.52 5.65 -20.78
CA LYS A 449 19.64 6.48 -22.00
C LYS A 449 20.43 5.78 -23.11
N GLU A 450 21.35 4.86 -22.76
CA GLU A 450 22.20 4.15 -23.74
C GLU A 450 21.86 2.65 -23.88
N TYR A 451 20.99 2.13 -23.01
CA TYR A 451 20.52 0.75 -23.03
C TYR A 451 19.80 0.38 -24.35
N LYS A 452 19.87 -0.90 -24.71
CA LYS A 452 19.39 -1.40 -26.02
C LYS A 452 18.42 -2.57 -25.89
N GLY A 453 18.49 -3.36 -24.83
CA GLY A 453 17.65 -4.54 -24.62
C GLY A 453 16.21 -4.25 -24.16
N HIS A 454 15.62 -3.11 -24.54
CA HIS A 454 14.29 -2.70 -24.11
C HIS A 454 13.17 -3.67 -24.53
N ASP A 455 13.34 -4.31 -25.69
CA ASP A 455 12.36 -5.18 -26.35
C ASP A 455 12.50 -6.68 -26.01
N LEU A 456 13.51 -7.06 -25.23
CA LEU A 456 13.81 -8.47 -24.90
C LEU A 456 12.74 -9.15 -24.04
N ALA A 457 11.90 -8.38 -23.34
CA ALA A 457 10.80 -8.86 -22.51
C ALA A 457 9.73 -7.77 -22.31
N PRO A 458 8.47 -8.12 -22.00
CA PRO A 458 7.54 -7.18 -21.37
C PRO A 458 8.20 -6.62 -20.09
N THR A 459 8.43 -5.31 -20.03
CA THR A 459 9.35 -4.72 -19.05
C THR A 459 8.67 -3.64 -18.21
N HIS A 460 8.81 -3.76 -16.88
CA HIS A 460 8.51 -2.72 -15.92
C HIS A 460 9.81 -2.05 -15.47
N TYR A 461 9.96 -0.76 -15.74
CA TYR A 461 11.15 0.02 -15.40
C TYR A 461 11.13 0.43 -13.93
N VAL A 462 12.29 0.34 -13.28
CA VAL A 462 12.49 0.58 -11.85
C VAL A 462 13.72 1.48 -11.67
N PRO A 463 13.69 2.49 -10.78
CA PRO A 463 14.89 3.22 -10.37
C PRO A 463 15.88 2.26 -9.69
N SER A 464 17.13 2.21 -10.16
CA SER A 464 18.15 1.36 -9.54
C SER A 464 18.40 1.77 -8.09
N MET A 465 18.33 0.76 -7.20
CA MET A 465 18.76 0.86 -5.80
C MET A 465 20.16 0.25 -5.60
N SER A 466 20.88 -0.12 -6.68
CA SER A 466 22.24 -0.71 -6.61
C SER A 466 23.22 0.16 -5.84
N ARG A 467 22.93 1.46 -5.70
CA ARG A 467 23.58 2.36 -4.75
C ARG A 467 22.55 2.98 -3.82
N HIS A 468 22.60 2.63 -2.53
CA HIS A 468 21.58 3.05 -1.55
C HIS A 468 21.60 4.58 -1.34
N PRO A 469 20.46 5.29 -1.49
CA PRO A 469 20.44 6.75 -1.62
C PRO A 469 20.84 7.54 -0.37
N LEU A 470 20.77 6.94 0.83
CA LEU A 470 21.10 7.64 2.09
C LEU A 470 22.53 7.35 2.61
N THR A 471 23.07 6.15 2.36
CA THR A 471 24.40 5.75 2.85
C THR A 471 25.47 5.76 1.75
N GLY A 472 25.06 5.67 0.47
CA GLY A 472 25.97 5.53 -0.67
C GLY A 472 26.62 4.15 -0.82
N ASP A 473 26.24 3.17 0.02
CA ASP A 473 26.62 1.75 -0.10
C ASP A 473 26.25 1.20 -1.49
N TRP A 474 27.06 0.28 -2.01
CA TRP A 474 26.85 -0.34 -3.31
C TRP A 474 26.52 -1.82 -3.14
N TYR A 475 25.28 -2.18 -3.42
CA TYR A 475 24.73 -3.51 -3.19
C TYR A 475 23.63 -3.84 -4.22
N PRO A 476 23.99 -4.35 -5.42
CA PRO A 476 23.03 -4.58 -6.51
C PRO A 476 21.88 -5.53 -6.22
N ALA A 477 22.04 -6.51 -5.32
CA ALA A 477 21.01 -7.52 -5.07
C ALA A 477 19.74 -6.94 -4.41
N ILE A 478 19.83 -5.78 -3.74
CA ILE A 478 18.66 -5.04 -3.20
C ILE A 478 17.64 -4.66 -4.29
N ASN A 479 18.03 -4.65 -5.57
CA ASN A 479 17.08 -4.46 -6.66
C ASN A 479 15.99 -5.53 -6.69
N LYS A 480 16.25 -6.78 -6.29
CA LYS A 480 15.22 -7.85 -6.29
C LYS A 480 14.03 -7.48 -5.38
N PRO A 481 14.20 -7.17 -4.08
CA PRO A 481 13.10 -6.64 -3.26
C PRO A 481 12.60 -5.27 -3.71
N ALA A 482 13.49 -4.32 -4.02
CA ALA A 482 13.07 -2.95 -4.37
C ALA A 482 12.22 -2.89 -5.64
N ALA A 483 12.53 -3.70 -6.65
CA ALA A 483 11.78 -3.80 -7.88
C ALA A 483 10.41 -4.47 -7.69
N VAL A 484 10.31 -5.46 -6.80
CA VAL A 484 9.03 -6.07 -6.42
C VAL A 484 8.16 -5.07 -5.65
N VAL A 485 8.75 -4.27 -4.75
CA VAL A 485 8.07 -3.12 -4.11
C VAL A 485 7.61 -2.07 -5.13
N HIS A 486 8.43 -1.76 -6.13
CA HIS A 486 8.06 -0.80 -7.18
C HIS A 486 6.90 -1.33 -8.04
N TRP A 487 6.99 -2.59 -8.50
CA TRP A 487 5.95 -3.23 -9.32
C TRP A 487 4.60 -3.31 -8.59
N ILE A 488 4.59 -3.79 -7.35
CA ILE A 488 3.33 -4.04 -6.62
C ILE A 488 2.54 -2.77 -6.28
N ASN A 489 3.21 -1.61 -6.26
CA ASN A 489 2.60 -0.29 -6.04
C ASN A 489 2.20 0.43 -7.34
N HIS A 490 2.82 0.12 -8.48
CA HIS A 490 2.58 0.82 -9.76
C HIS A 490 1.81 0.00 -10.80
N VAL A 491 1.78 -1.34 -10.69
CA VAL A 491 1.14 -2.22 -11.68
C VAL A 491 -0.19 -2.77 -11.17
N LYS A 492 -1.25 -2.58 -11.96
CA LYS A 492 -2.53 -3.27 -11.78
C LYS A 492 -2.43 -4.66 -12.42
N THR A 493 -2.24 -5.68 -11.60
CA THR A 493 -2.40 -7.09 -11.98
C THR A 493 -3.74 -7.64 -11.49
N ASP A 494 -4.32 -8.58 -12.24
CA ASP A 494 -5.46 -9.40 -11.80
C ASP A 494 -5.05 -10.86 -11.48
N ALA A 495 -3.74 -11.14 -11.41
CA ALA A 495 -3.21 -12.41 -10.97
C ALA A 495 -3.42 -12.65 -9.47
N GLU A 496 -3.73 -13.90 -9.13
CA GLU A 496 -3.94 -14.39 -7.78
C GLU A 496 -2.63 -14.89 -7.15
N TYR A 497 -1.74 -15.47 -7.96
CA TYR A 497 -0.39 -15.86 -7.55
C TYR A 497 0.66 -15.17 -8.42
N VAL A 498 1.81 -14.89 -7.80
CA VAL A 498 3.00 -14.40 -8.45
C VAL A 498 4.10 -15.45 -8.31
N VAL A 499 4.69 -15.85 -9.43
CA VAL A 499 5.92 -16.65 -9.47
C VAL A 499 7.09 -15.67 -9.59
N ILE A 500 8.05 -15.71 -8.68
CA ILE A 500 9.27 -14.89 -8.75
C ILE A 500 10.45 -15.81 -9.04
N LEU A 501 11.20 -15.48 -10.09
CA LEU A 501 12.38 -16.18 -10.58
C LEU A 501 13.59 -15.24 -10.59
N ASP A 502 14.79 -15.81 -10.59
CA ASP A 502 16.02 -15.07 -10.90
C ASP A 502 16.32 -15.14 -12.40
N ALA A 503 17.11 -14.18 -12.90
CA ALA A 503 17.37 -14.06 -14.34
C ALA A 503 18.22 -15.21 -14.90
N ASP A 504 19.04 -15.86 -14.07
CA ASP A 504 19.85 -17.03 -14.41
C ASP A 504 19.12 -18.37 -14.20
N MET A 505 17.83 -18.40 -14.57
CA MET A 505 16.99 -19.58 -14.56
C MET A 505 16.51 -19.97 -15.97
N ILE A 506 16.45 -21.28 -16.25
CA ILE A 506 15.81 -21.85 -17.46
C ILE A 506 14.61 -22.70 -17.02
N MET A 507 13.45 -22.46 -17.61
CA MET A 507 12.25 -23.28 -17.36
C MET A 507 12.19 -24.53 -18.25
N ARG A 508 12.08 -25.70 -17.63
CA ARG A 508 11.90 -27.02 -18.27
C ARG A 508 10.43 -27.43 -18.38
N GLY A 509 9.59 -26.90 -17.51
CA GLY A 509 8.16 -27.17 -17.43
C GLY A 509 7.45 -26.13 -16.55
N PRO A 510 6.12 -26.20 -16.42
CA PRO A 510 5.36 -25.18 -15.71
C PRO A 510 5.59 -25.25 -14.19
N VAL A 511 5.55 -24.08 -13.56
CA VAL A 511 5.65 -23.86 -12.11
C VAL A 511 4.33 -23.25 -11.66
N THR A 512 3.41 -24.08 -11.18
CA THR A 512 2.04 -23.69 -10.88
C THR A 512 1.71 -23.81 -9.38
N PRO A 513 0.85 -22.92 -8.83
CA PRO A 513 0.51 -22.97 -7.41
C PRO A 513 -0.29 -24.22 -7.02
N TRP A 514 -1.01 -24.85 -7.96
CA TRP A 514 -1.80 -26.05 -7.69
C TRP A 514 -1.00 -27.36 -7.74
N GLU A 515 0.04 -27.47 -8.59
CA GLU A 515 0.95 -28.63 -8.54
C GLU A 515 1.80 -28.64 -7.26
N PHE A 516 2.28 -27.46 -6.84
CA PHE A 516 3.22 -27.33 -5.72
C PHE A 516 2.55 -26.95 -4.38
N ASN A 517 1.22 -26.93 -4.31
CA ASN A 517 0.44 -26.64 -3.10
C ASN A 517 0.67 -25.24 -2.48
N ALA A 518 0.96 -24.23 -3.31
CA ALA A 518 1.05 -22.85 -2.85
C ALA A 518 -0.34 -22.32 -2.45
N ALA A 519 -0.45 -21.74 -1.26
CA ALA A 519 -1.69 -21.19 -0.73
C ALA A 519 -1.45 -19.84 -0.03
N LYS A 520 -2.54 -19.15 0.32
CA LYS A 520 -2.45 -17.93 1.14
C LYS A 520 -1.79 -18.24 2.49
N GLY A 521 -0.78 -17.45 2.87
CA GLY A 521 0.05 -17.67 4.06
C GLY A 521 1.07 -18.83 3.93
N HIS A 522 0.99 -19.63 2.86
CA HIS A 522 1.81 -20.80 2.60
C HIS A 522 2.45 -20.70 1.21
N PRO A 523 3.37 -19.75 1.00
CA PRO A 523 4.12 -19.65 -0.25
C PRO A 523 4.95 -20.92 -0.48
N VAL A 524 5.11 -21.31 -1.75
CA VAL A 524 6.12 -22.30 -2.12
C VAL A 524 7.46 -21.60 -2.30
N SER A 525 8.54 -22.25 -1.89
CA SER A 525 9.88 -21.85 -2.31
C SER A 525 10.85 -23.03 -2.38
N THR A 526 11.91 -22.88 -3.16
CA THR A 526 13.03 -23.82 -3.20
C THR A 526 14.03 -23.51 -2.09
N PRO A 527 14.66 -24.53 -1.47
CA PRO A 527 15.59 -24.31 -0.36
C PRO A 527 16.86 -23.59 -0.82
N TYR A 528 17.46 -22.86 0.11
CA TYR A 528 18.83 -22.34 0.06
C TYR A 528 19.55 -22.77 1.34
N ASP A 529 19.94 -24.05 1.44
CA ASP A 529 20.47 -24.66 2.67
C ASP A 529 21.72 -23.98 3.24
N TYR A 530 22.45 -23.25 2.40
CA TYR A 530 23.59 -22.40 2.77
C TYR A 530 23.21 -21.19 3.64
N LEU A 531 21.92 -20.88 3.80
CA LEU A 531 21.43 -19.82 4.69
C LEU A 531 21.48 -20.24 6.18
N ILE A 532 22.67 -20.58 6.66
CA ILE A 532 22.92 -21.03 8.05
C ILE A 532 22.53 -19.99 9.13
N GLY A 533 22.37 -18.73 8.75
CA GLY A 533 21.93 -17.64 9.62
C GLY A 533 20.52 -17.83 10.20
N CYS A 534 19.69 -18.67 9.59
CA CYS A 534 18.42 -19.10 10.20
C CYS A 534 18.62 -19.92 11.49
N ASP A 535 19.73 -20.66 11.61
CA ASP A 535 19.98 -21.60 12.72
C ASP A 535 20.78 -20.97 13.88
N ASN A 536 21.37 -19.78 13.67
CA ASN A 536 22.35 -19.17 14.58
C ASN A 536 21.85 -17.87 15.24
N GLU A 537 22.74 -16.93 15.59
CA GLU A 537 22.37 -15.66 16.20
C GLU A 537 21.91 -14.59 15.22
N LEU A 538 22.20 -14.70 13.92
CA LEU A 538 21.75 -13.76 12.89
C LEU A 538 20.21 -13.68 12.84
N ALA A 539 19.52 -14.82 12.90
CA ALA A 539 18.06 -14.86 13.05
C ALA A 539 17.56 -14.21 14.35
N LYS A 540 18.29 -14.37 15.46
CA LYS A 540 17.88 -13.81 16.78
C LYS A 540 18.08 -12.29 16.85
N LEU A 541 18.98 -11.74 16.04
CA LEU A 541 19.18 -10.31 15.85
C LEU A 541 18.11 -9.71 14.91
N HIS A 542 17.79 -10.41 13.81
CA HIS A 542 17.02 -9.85 12.69
C HIS A 542 15.57 -10.35 12.55
N THR A 543 15.09 -11.28 13.37
CA THR A 543 13.65 -11.60 13.47
C THR A 543 13.24 -11.90 14.90
N ARG A 544 12.03 -11.46 15.27
CA ARG A 544 11.35 -11.84 16.53
C ARG A 544 10.89 -13.30 16.54
N HIS A 545 10.96 -13.97 15.39
CA HIS A 545 10.52 -15.34 15.16
C HIS A 545 11.63 -16.20 14.51
N PRO A 546 12.81 -16.38 15.15
CA PRO A 546 13.88 -17.22 14.61
C PRO A 546 13.44 -18.67 14.38
N GLU A 547 12.48 -19.17 15.17
CA GLU A 547 11.81 -20.48 15.00
C GLU A 547 10.88 -20.58 13.78
N ALA A 548 10.81 -19.53 12.96
CA ALA A 548 10.09 -19.46 11.70
C ALA A 548 10.98 -19.04 10.52
N CYS A 549 12.31 -19.07 10.68
CA CYS A 549 13.25 -18.79 9.60
C CYS A 549 13.41 -20.02 8.69
N ASP A 550 12.53 -20.11 7.69
CA ASP A 550 12.69 -21.09 6.59
C ASP A 550 13.88 -20.67 5.70
N LYS A 551 14.75 -21.61 5.33
CA LYS A 551 15.94 -21.36 4.47
C LYS A 551 15.55 -21.34 2.99
N VAL A 552 15.00 -20.22 2.52
CA VAL A 552 14.34 -20.16 1.20
C VAL A 552 14.65 -18.88 0.43
N GLY A 553 14.50 -18.90 -0.91
CA GLY A 553 14.60 -17.68 -1.71
C GLY A 553 14.76 -17.81 -3.24
N GLY A 554 14.76 -19.03 -3.78
CA GLY A 554 14.90 -19.28 -5.22
C GLY A 554 13.60 -19.10 -5.99
N VAL A 555 13.00 -20.21 -6.47
CA VAL A 555 11.72 -20.16 -7.18
C VAL A 555 10.59 -19.97 -6.17
N ILE A 556 10.05 -18.76 -6.08
CA ILE A 556 9.03 -18.39 -5.09
C ILE A 556 7.66 -18.38 -5.77
N ILE A 557 6.67 -19.10 -5.23
CA ILE A 557 5.26 -18.98 -5.62
C ILE A 557 4.49 -18.38 -4.44
N MET A 558 4.03 -17.14 -4.58
CA MET A 558 3.38 -16.40 -3.48
C MET A 558 2.03 -15.82 -3.92
N HIS A 559 1.01 -15.98 -3.09
CA HIS A 559 -0.30 -15.40 -3.32
C HIS A 559 -0.26 -13.86 -3.23
N ILE A 560 -0.94 -13.17 -4.15
CA ILE A 560 -0.84 -11.71 -4.36
C ILE A 560 -1.18 -10.87 -3.12
N ARG A 561 -2.09 -11.36 -2.25
CA ARG A 561 -2.45 -10.67 -0.99
C ARG A 561 -1.33 -10.72 0.04
N ASP A 562 -0.50 -11.74 0.00
CA ASP A 562 0.63 -11.91 0.93
C ASP A 562 1.84 -11.16 0.40
N LEU A 563 2.12 -11.22 -0.91
CA LEU A 563 3.17 -10.42 -1.55
C LEU A 563 2.98 -8.91 -1.32
N LYS A 564 1.73 -8.43 -1.33
CA LYS A 564 1.37 -7.02 -1.02
C LYS A 564 1.69 -6.58 0.42
N ARG A 565 1.78 -7.51 1.37
CA ARG A 565 2.19 -7.25 2.76
C ARG A 565 3.70 -7.46 2.94
N PHE A 566 4.24 -8.44 2.21
CA PHE A 566 5.61 -8.92 2.32
C PHE A 566 6.66 -8.03 1.65
N ALA A 567 6.39 -7.51 0.44
CA ALA A 567 7.42 -6.88 -0.38
C ALA A 567 8.20 -5.75 0.33
N LEU A 568 7.50 -4.86 1.05
CA LEU A 568 8.14 -3.75 1.78
C LEU A 568 8.93 -4.24 3.00
N LEU A 569 8.47 -5.29 3.68
CA LEU A 569 9.19 -5.88 4.82
C LEU A 569 10.44 -6.64 4.35
N TRP A 570 10.39 -7.31 3.19
CA TRP A 570 11.55 -7.91 2.55
C TRP A 570 12.62 -6.85 2.23
N LEU A 571 12.23 -5.71 1.65
CA LEU A 571 13.16 -4.59 1.42
C LEU A 571 13.77 -4.08 2.73
N HIS A 572 12.96 -3.77 3.74
CA HIS A 572 13.44 -3.30 5.04
C HIS A 572 14.38 -4.31 5.71
N LYS A 573 14.04 -5.61 5.74
CA LYS A 573 14.89 -6.64 6.33
C LYS A 573 16.16 -6.89 5.52
N THR A 574 16.14 -6.65 4.21
CA THR A 574 17.36 -6.63 3.39
C THR A 574 18.29 -5.49 3.81
N GLU A 575 17.76 -4.28 4.00
CA GLU A 575 18.52 -3.11 4.47
C GLU A 575 19.06 -3.32 5.91
N GLU A 576 18.27 -3.95 6.78
CA GLU A 576 18.64 -4.24 8.17
C GLU A 576 19.81 -5.23 8.28
N VAL A 577 19.76 -6.35 7.55
CA VAL A 577 20.86 -7.34 7.50
C VAL A 577 22.07 -6.78 6.76
N ARG A 578 21.84 -5.99 5.69
CA ARG A 578 22.92 -5.35 4.94
C ARG A 578 23.69 -4.35 5.80
N ALA A 579 23.02 -3.64 6.72
CA ALA A 579 23.66 -2.70 7.64
C ALA A 579 24.54 -3.38 8.70
N ASP A 580 24.28 -4.64 9.05
CA ASP A 580 25.05 -5.39 10.05
C ASP A 580 26.35 -5.99 9.47
N MET A 581 27.30 -5.10 9.19
CA MET A 581 28.65 -5.44 8.75
C MET A 581 29.45 -6.28 9.77
N ALA A 582 29.03 -6.38 11.03
CA ALA A 582 29.72 -7.18 12.03
C ALA A 582 29.47 -8.69 11.83
N HIS A 583 28.29 -9.04 11.30
CA HIS A 583 27.86 -10.43 11.09
C HIS A 583 27.91 -10.87 9.61
N TRP A 584 28.63 -10.15 8.73
CA TRP A 584 28.77 -10.53 7.31
C TRP A 584 29.57 -11.83 7.06
N SER A 585 30.41 -12.26 8.02
CA SER A 585 31.32 -13.40 7.83
C SER A 585 30.60 -14.72 7.54
N LYS A 586 31.29 -15.63 6.86
CA LYS A 586 30.78 -16.94 6.44
C LYS A 586 30.32 -17.80 7.61
N TYR A 587 30.84 -17.56 8.81
CA TYR A 587 30.41 -18.22 10.05
C TYR A 587 28.95 -17.88 10.43
N PHE A 588 28.49 -16.65 10.15
CA PHE A 588 27.13 -16.21 10.46
C PHE A 588 26.18 -16.36 9.27
N THR A 589 26.62 -15.97 8.07
CA THR A 589 25.77 -15.88 6.88
C THR A 589 25.89 -17.09 5.94
N GLY A 590 26.97 -17.85 6.00
CA GLY A 590 27.33 -18.78 4.92
C GLY A 590 27.79 -18.09 3.63
N ASP A 591 27.87 -16.75 3.59
CA ASP A 591 28.36 -15.99 2.44
C ASP A 591 29.83 -16.34 2.18
N ILE A 592 30.10 -16.97 1.03
CA ILE A 592 31.46 -17.35 0.64
C ILE A 592 32.36 -16.15 0.32
N TYR A 593 31.78 -14.96 0.14
CA TYR A 593 32.50 -13.71 -0.13
C TYR A 593 32.69 -12.84 1.13
N GLU A 594 32.07 -13.21 2.27
CA GLU A 594 32.08 -12.47 3.54
C GLU A 594 31.73 -10.96 3.40
N ALA A 595 30.92 -10.63 2.39
CA ALA A 595 30.71 -9.26 1.92
C ALA A 595 29.24 -8.80 2.06
N GLY A 596 28.42 -9.58 2.76
CA GLY A 596 26.98 -9.35 2.89
C GLY A 596 26.25 -9.44 1.55
N TRP A 597 26.69 -10.32 0.65
CA TRP A 597 26.17 -10.42 -0.72
C TRP A 597 24.77 -11.04 -0.79
N ILE A 598 24.45 -11.92 0.16
CA ILE A 598 23.16 -12.66 0.27
C ILE A 598 22.20 -12.03 1.31
N SER A 599 22.37 -10.74 1.61
CA SER A 599 21.55 -10.03 2.61
C SER A 599 20.08 -9.91 2.20
N GLU A 600 19.75 -10.04 0.92
CA GLU A 600 18.38 -10.04 0.39
C GLU A 600 17.70 -11.41 0.53
N MET A 601 18.46 -12.50 0.54
CA MET A 601 17.98 -13.86 0.84
C MET A 601 17.64 -13.98 2.34
N TYR A 602 18.48 -13.41 3.20
CA TYR A 602 18.16 -13.25 4.63
C TYR A 602 17.01 -12.26 4.85
N GLY A 603 17.01 -11.13 4.13
CA GLY A 603 15.90 -10.20 4.14
C GLY A 603 14.56 -10.86 3.77
N TYR A 604 14.56 -11.78 2.81
CA TYR A 604 13.38 -12.58 2.44
C TYR A 604 12.95 -13.49 3.60
N SER A 605 13.89 -14.29 4.12
CA SER A 605 13.66 -15.33 5.13
C SER A 605 13.19 -14.72 6.47
N PHE A 606 13.83 -13.64 6.92
CA PHE A 606 13.44 -12.94 8.14
C PHE A 606 12.13 -12.16 7.99
N ALA A 607 11.83 -11.58 6.82
CA ALA A 607 10.51 -10.98 6.56
C ALA A 607 9.38 -12.03 6.52
N ALA A 608 9.66 -13.25 6.04
CA ALA A 608 8.70 -14.35 6.02
C ALA A 608 8.41 -14.84 7.43
N ALA A 609 9.45 -15.03 8.24
CA ALA A 609 9.38 -15.37 9.65
C ALA A 609 8.59 -14.34 10.47
N GLU A 610 8.88 -13.03 10.29
CA GLU A 610 8.15 -11.93 10.94
C GLU A 610 6.66 -11.87 10.57
N MET A 611 6.29 -12.35 9.38
CA MET A 611 4.90 -12.49 8.94
C MET A 611 4.26 -13.85 9.27
N ASN A 612 5.02 -14.78 9.86
CA ASN A 612 4.63 -16.19 10.03
C ASN A 612 4.07 -16.80 8.72
N LEU A 613 4.70 -16.49 7.58
CA LEU A 613 4.55 -17.29 6.37
C LEU A 613 5.19 -18.65 6.64
N ARG A 614 4.54 -19.74 6.23
CA ARG A 614 5.05 -21.10 6.42
C ARG A 614 5.29 -21.74 5.08
N HIS A 615 6.56 -21.85 4.68
CA HIS A 615 6.89 -22.23 3.31
C HIS A 615 6.59 -23.70 3.05
N VAL A 616 5.93 -23.96 1.92
CA VAL A 616 5.96 -25.28 1.29
C VAL A 616 7.30 -25.39 0.57
N ILE A 617 8.31 -25.88 1.29
CA ILE A 617 9.66 -26.06 0.75
C ILE A 617 9.64 -27.24 -0.22
N SER A 618 10.02 -27.00 -1.48
CA SER A 618 10.07 -28.05 -2.50
C SER A 618 11.45 -28.14 -3.16
N ASN A 619 12.08 -29.31 -2.96
CA ASN A 619 13.36 -29.68 -3.56
C ASN A 619 13.16 -30.29 -4.97
N GLU A 620 11.94 -30.26 -5.49
CA GLU A 620 11.56 -30.88 -6.77
C GLU A 620 11.37 -29.87 -7.90
N ILE A 621 11.31 -28.57 -7.59
CA ILE A 621 11.12 -27.50 -8.58
C ILE A 621 12.44 -27.17 -9.28
N LEU A 622 13.53 -27.02 -8.54
CA LEU A 622 14.79 -26.44 -9.02
C LEU A 622 15.97 -27.41 -8.85
N ILE A 623 16.86 -27.43 -9.84
CA ILE A 623 18.18 -28.07 -9.75
C ILE A 623 19.26 -27.16 -10.34
N TYR A 624 20.46 -27.21 -9.76
CA TYR A 624 21.65 -26.60 -10.33
C TYR A 624 22.28 -27.58 -11.36
N PRO A 625 22.58 -27.15 -12.60
CA PRO A 625 23.42 -27.93 -13.49
C PRO A 625 24.73 -28.37 -12.80
N GLY A 626 25.21 -29.57 -13.12
CA GLY A 626 26.33 -30.20 -12.42
C GLY A 626 26.00 -30.84 -11.05
N TYR A 627 24.76 -30.78 -10.57
CA TYR A 627 24.31 -31.53 -9.37
C TYR A 627 23.64 -32.85 -9.77
N VAL A 628 23.82 -33.89 -8.97
CA VAL A 628 23.18 -35.20 -9.21
C VAL A 628 21.67 -35.08 -8.96
N PRO A 629 20.80 -35.43 -9.93
CA PRO A 629 19.36 -35.34 -9.76
C PRO A 629 18.82 -36.46 -8.86
N ILE A 630 17.78 -36.15 -8.08
CA ILE A 630 17.05 -37.15 -7.29
C ILE A 630 16.26 -38.06 -8.25
N PRO A 631 16.34 -39.41 -8.13
CA PRO A 631 15.63 -40.32 -9.02
C PRO A 631 14.11 -40.07 -9.06
N ASN A 632 13.56 -40.06 -10.28
CA ASN A 632 12.15 -39.80 -10.61
C ASN A 632 11.64 -38.35 -10.39
N VAL A 633 12.48 -37.42 -9.93
CA VAL A 633 12.09 -36.00 -9.82
C VAL A 633 12.17 -35.30 -11.17
N ASN A 634 11.07 -34.71 -11.64
CA ASN A 634 11.01 -33.98 -12.90
C ASN A 634 11.08 -32.46 -12.69
N TYR A 635 12.31 -32.00 -12.40
CA TYR A 635 12.65 -30.59 -12.15
C TYR A 635 12.04 -29.64 -13.19
N ARG A 636 11.45 -28.54 -12.70
CA ARG A 636 10.81 -27.50 -13.52
C ARG A 636 11.77 -26.38 -13.93
N VAL A 637 12.84 -26.16 -13.18
CA VAL A 637 13.76 -25.03 -13.37
C VAL A 637 15.22 -25.47 -13.21
N PHE A 638 16.08 -25.06 -14.14
CA PHE A 638 17.53 -25.01 -13.92
C PHE A 638 17.93 -23.66 -13.34
N HIS A 639 18.85 -23.63 -12.39
CA HIS A 639 19.49 -22.41 -11.89
C HIS A 639 20.99 -22.46 -12.21
N TYR A 640 21.44 -21.74 -13.24
CA TYR A 640 22.83 -21.82 -13.74
C TYR A 640 23.76 -20.80 -13.05
N GLY A 641 23.54 -20.57 -11.75
CA GLY A 641 24.22 -19.54 -10.96
C GLY A 641 25.70 -19.83 -10.63
N LEU A 642 26.17 -21.05 -10.85
CA LEU A 642 27.49 -21.57 -10.49
C LEU A 642 28.20 -22.15 -11.72
N GLU A 643 29.53 -22.39 -11.64
CA GLU A 643 30.22 -23.17 -12.66
C GLU A 643 29.77 -24.64 -12.62
N PHE A 644 29.45 -25.20 -13.80
CA PHE A 644 29.18 -26.62 -13.98
C PHE A 644 30.00 -27.20 -15.12
N ARG A 645 30.25 -28.51 -15.08
CA ARG A 645 31.21 -29.21 -15.95
C ARG A 645 30.63 -30.51 -16.49
N VAL A 646 30.98 -30.84 -17.74
CA VAL A 646 30.68 -32.12 -18.39
C VAL A 646 31.95 -32.61 -19.07
N GLY A 647 32.63 -33.56 -18.44
CA GLY A 647 33.99 -33.96 -18.81
C GLY A 647 34.96 -32.77 -18.85
N ASN A 648 35.53 -32.49 -20.02
CA ASN A 648 36.46 -31.38 -20.23
C ASN A 648 35.78 -30.04 -20.52
N TRP A 649 34.48 -30.02 -20.84
CA TRP A 649 33.72 -28.79 -21.08
C TRP A 649 33.22 -28.20 -19.75
N SER A 650 33.13 -26.87 -19.65
CA SER A 650 32.45 -26.20 -18.54
C SER A 650 31.75 -24.92 -18.98
N PHE A 651 30.74 -24.53 -18.21
CA PHE A 651 30.06 -23.25 -18.32
C PHE A 651 30.05 -22.56 -16.95
N ASP A 652 30.37 -21.27 -16.97
CA ASP A 652 30.25 -20.36 -15.83
C ASP A 652 29.73 -19.02 -16.36
N LYS A 653 28.62 -18.53 -15.80
CA LYS A 653 28.01 -17.25 -16.19
C LYS A 653 28.93 -16.05 -15.95
N ALA A 654 29.81 -16.08 -14.95
CA ALA A 654 30.67 -14.95 -14.59
C ALA A 654 31.67 -14.61 -15.71
N LYS A 655 32.19 -15.61 -16.42
CA LYS A 655 33.05 -15.46 -17.62
C LYS A 655 32.38 -14.67 -18.76
N TRP A 656 31.05 -14.52 -18.74
CA TRP A 656 30.28 -13.79 -19.75
C TRP A 656 29.77 -12.41 -19.31
N ARG A 657 30.16 -11.91 -18.13
CA ARG A 657 29.65 -10.66 -17.53
C ARG A 657 29.85 -9.39 -18.36
N HIS A 658 30.83 -9.36 -19.28
CA HIS A 658 31.12 -8.21 -20.14
C HIS A 658 30.90 -8.50 -21.63
N ASN A 659 30.27 -9.63 -21.98
CA ASN A 659 30.04 -10.04 -23.35
C ASN A 659 28.64 -9.65 -23.82
N ASP A 660 28.55 -8.68 -24.74
CA ASP A 660 27.34 -8.47 -25.53
C ASP A 660 27.24 -9.58 -26.60
N ILE A 661 26.43 -10.60 -26.27
CA ILE A 661 26.08 -11.74 -27.12
C ILE A 661 24.75 -11.49 -27.85
N VAL A 662 23.86 -10.66 -27.27
CA VAL A 662 22.48 -10.46 -27.74
C VAL A 662 22.40 -9.51 -28.94
N ASN A 663 23.38 -8.64 -29.13
CA ASN A 663 23.47 -7.71 -30.26
C ASN A 663 24.58 -8.05 -31.26
N LYS A 664 25.53 -8.95 -30.90
CA LYS A 664 26.49 -9.53 -31.85
C LYS A 664 25.90 -10.77 -32.50
N CYS A 665 25.54 -10.66 -33.78
CA CYS A 665 24.96 -11.76 -34.55
C CYS A 665 25.79 -13.04 -34.49
N TRP A 666 25.09 -14.17 -34.29
CA TRP A 666 25.61 -15.54 -34.29
C TRP A 666 26.66 -15.89 -33.22
N VAL A 667 26.89 -15.00 -32.24
CA VAL A 667 27.70 -15.33 -31.06
C VAL A 667 26.88 -16.22 -30.12
N LYS A 668 27.47 -17.33 -29.67
CA LYS A 668 26.86 -18.30 -28.77
C LYS A 668 27.85 -18.77 -27.71
N PHE A 669 27.39 -19.47 -26.69
CA PHE A 669 28.24 -20.14 -25.72
C PHE A 669 28.92 -21.37 -26.34
N PRO A 670 30.06 -21.84 -25.80
CA PRO A 670 30.74 -23.04 -26.27
C PRO A 670 29.79 -24.24 -26.29
N ASP A 671 29.71 -24.93 -27.43
CA ASP A 671 28.81 -26.07 -27.57
C ASP A 671 29.13 -27.16 -26.52
N PRO A 672 28.12 -27.66 -25.79
CA PRO A 672 28.32 -28.74 -24.83
C PRO A 672 28.58 -30.07 -25.55
N PRO A 673 29.11 -31.09 -24.85
CA PRO A 673 29.33 -32.41 -25.45
C PRO A 673 28.03 -33.05 -25.94
N ASP A 674 28.13 -33.84 -27.02
CA ASP A 674 26.99 -34.57 -27.55
C ASP A 674 26.51 -35.64 -26.53
N PRO A 675 25.21 -35.73 -26.20
CA PRO A 675 24.66 -36.73 -25.28
C PRO A 675 25.00 -38.21 -25.59
N SER A 676 25.39 -38.52 -26.82
CA SER A 676 25.86 -39.85 -27.22
C SER A 676 27.31 -40.16 -26.82
N THR A 677 28.12 -39.16 -26.50
CA THR A 677 29.53 -39.34 -26.06
C THR A 677 29.72 -39.35 -24.55
N LEU A 678 28.64 -39.22 -23.78
CA LEU A 678 28.65 -39.36 -22.32
C LEU A 678 28.95 -40.80 -21.89
N ASP A 679 29.66 -40.94 -20.77
CA ASP A 679 29.79 -42.24 -20.10
C ASP A 679 28.45 -42.67 -19.49
N ARG A 680 28.15 -43.96 -19.62
CA ARG A 680 26.95 -44.63 -19.11
C ARG A 680 27.27 -45.64 -18.00
N SER A 681 28.52 -45.70 -17.53
CA SER A 681 28.92 -46.58 -16.43
C SER A 681 28.30 -46.21 -15.07
N ASN A 682 27.92 -44.95 -14.90
CA ASN A 682 27.34 -44.40 -13.69
C ASN A 682 26.10 -43.55 -14.04
N GLU A 683 24.91 -44.08 -13.73
CA GLU A 683 23.61 -43.46 -14.09
C GLU A 683 23.43 -42.06 -13.48
N GLU A 684 23.85 -41.86 -12.23
CA GLU A 684 23.77 -40.56 -11.52
C GLU A 684 24.57 -39.46 -12.25
N SER A 685 25.79 -39.78 -12.71
CA SER A 685 26.63 -38.89 -13.50
C SER A 685 26.09 -38.68 -14.91
N PHE A 686 25.56 -39.73 -15.54
CA PHE A 686 24.94 -39.65 -16.85
C PHE A 686 23.72 -38.69 -16.83
N GLN A 687 22.83 -38.83 -15.85
CA GLN A 687 21.66 -37.95 -15.70
C GLN A 687 22.05 -36.51 -15.32
N ARG A 688 23.03 -36.31 -14.43
CA ARG A 688 23.63 -34.98 -14.15
C ARG A 688 24.14 -34.31 -15.43
N ASP A 689 24.88 -35.04 -16.24
CA ASP A 689 25.54 -34.49 -17.43
C ASP A 689 24.52 -34.22 -18.56
N LEU A 690 23.51 -35.07 -18.72
CA LEU A 690 22.36 -34.82 -19.60
C LEU A 690 21.63 -33.51 -19.26
N LEU A 691 21.26 -33.32 -17.98
CA LEU A 691 20.60 -32.10 -17.51
C LEU A 691 21.48 -30.85 -17.69
N SER A 692 22.80 -31.01 -17.53
CA SER A 692 23.78 -29.94 -17.74
C SER A 692 23.88 -29.54 -19.22
N ILE A 693 23.89 -30.51 -20.13
CA ILE A 693 23.83 -30.29 -21.58
C ILE A 693 22.49 -29.65 -21.99
N GLU A 694 21.37 -30.09 -21.41
CA GLU A 694 20.03 -29.54 -21.65
C GLU A 694 19.97 -28.04 -21.33
N CYS A 695 20.50 -27.63 -20.18
CA CYS A 695 20.57 -26.22 -19.78
C CYS A 695 21.43 -25.38 -20.76
N ALA A 696 22.60 -25.88 -21.15
CA ALA A 696 23.51 -25.19 -22.06
C ALA A 696 22.94 -25.06 -23.49
N ASN A 697 22.31 -26.12 -24.00
CA ASN A 697 21.63 -26.11 -25.30
C ASN A 697 20.43 -25.16 -25.30
N SER A 698 19.66 -25.10 -24.21
CA SER A 698 18.53 -24.16 -24.06
C SER A 698 18.97 -22.70 -24.16
N LEU A 699 20.13 -22.35 -23.58
CA LEU A 699 20.72 -21.02 -23.69
C LEU A 699 21.19 -20.70 -25.11
N ASN A 700 21.86 -21.65 -25.79
CA ASN A 700 22.33 -21.47 -27.17
C ASN A 700 21.18 -21.39 -28.18
N GLU A 701 20.11 -22.17 -27.99
CA GLU A 701 18.91 -22.13 -28.83
C GLU A 701 18.14 -20.81 -28.67
N ALA A 702 17.99 -20.32 -27.44
CA ALA A 702 17.39 -19.00 -27.18
C ALA A 702 18.13 -17.87 -27.91
N LEU A 703 19.48 -17.90 -27.90
CA LEU A 703 20.32 -16.95 -28.62
C LEU A 703 20.16 -17.05 -30.14
N ARG A 704 20.19 -18.27 -30.70
CA ARG A 704 19.98 -18.53 -32.14
C ARG A 704 18.65 -17.96 -32.61
N LEU A 705 17.57 -18.30 -31.93
CA LEU A 705 16.22 -17.81 -32.24
C LEU A 705 16.10 -16.29 -32.09
N ASN A 706 16.79 -15.67 -31.13
CA ASN A 706 16.86 -14.22 -31.00
C ASN A 706 17.60 -13.57 -32.19
N HIS A 707 18.72 -14.12 -32.66
CA HIS A 707 19.45 -13.61 -33.83
C HIS A 707 18.66 -13.77 -35.13
N GLU A 708 17.91 -14.85 -35.29
CA GLU A 708 16.97 -15.06 -36.40
C GLU A 708 15.82 -14.04 -36.38
N ARG A 709 15.21 -13.78 -35.21
CA ARG A 709 14.19 -12.73 -35.03
C ARG A 709 14.75 -11.33 -35.35
N LYS A 710 15.99 -11.04 -34.95
CA LYS A 710 16.71 -9.79 -35.28
C LYS A 710 17.15 -9.72 -36.75
N LYS A 711 16.90 -10.74 -37.57
CA LYS A 711 17.29 -10.84 -38.99
C LYS A 711 18.78 -10.60 -39.20
N CYS A 712 19.60 -11.20 -38.35
CA CYS A 712 21.04 -11.26 -38.56
C CYS A 712 21.34 -11.80 -39.97
N PRO A 713 22.30 -11.19 -40.70
CA PRO A 713 22.62 -11.64 -42.07
C PRO A 713 23.13 -13.07 -42.03
N ASP A 714 22.74 -13.89 -43.02
CA ASP A 714 23.17 -15.29 -43.14
C ASP A 714 24.69 -15.38 -42.96
N PRO A 715 25.21 -16.21 -42.03
CA PRO A 715 26.65 -16.32 -41.80
C PRO A 715 27.44 -16.72 -43.05
N ASN A 716 26.79 -17.36 -44.05
CA ASN A 716 27.37 -17.71 -45.34
C ASN A 716 27.34 -16.55 -46.36
N SER A 717 26.58 -15.48 -46.09
CA SER A 717 26.52 -14.26 -46.93
C SER A 717 27.63 -13.24 -46.60
N LEU A 718 28.38 -13.46 -45.53
CA LEU A 718 29.53 -12.64 -45.14
C LEU A 718 30.73 -12.93 -46.04
N SER A 719 30.80 -12.23 -47.18
CA SER A 719 32.01 -12.15 -48.00
C SER A 719 33.24 -11.83 -47.13
N PRO A 720 34.37 -12.55 -47.29
CA PRO A 720 35.58 -12.26 -46.54
C PRO A 720 36.03 -10.81 -46.74
N PRO A 721 36.50 -10.11 -45.68
CA PRO A 721 37.21 -8.84 -45.86
C PRO A 721 38.37 -9.02 -46.82
N ALA A 722 38.42 -8.20 -47.88
CA ALA A 722 39.38 -8.39 -48.95
C ALA A 722 40.83 -8.35 -48.42
N LEU A 723 41.60 -9.41 -48.70
CA LEU A 723 43.03 -9.43 -48.43
C LEU A 723 43.69 -8.25 -49.17
N LYS A 724 44.28 -7.33 -48.40
CA LYS A 724 45.41 -6.52 -48.85
C LYS A 724 46.67 -7.11 -48.23
N SER A 725 47.32 -8.00 -48.96
CA SER A 725 48.72 -8.33 -48.72
C SER A 725 49.59 -7.07 -48.88
N PRO A 726 50.64 -6.99 -48.06
CA PRO A 726 51.97 -6.77 -48.62
C PRO A 726 52.83 -8.04 -48.52
N ASP A 727 53.70 -8.25 -49.50
CA ASP A 727 54.57 -9.42 -49.58
C ASP A 727 55.79 -9.35 -48.62
N PRO A 728 56.38 -10.51 -48.22
CA PRO A 728 57.45 -10.57 -47.22
C PRO A 728 58.87 -10.50 -47.81
N PRO A 729 59.86 -10.08 -47.01
CA PRO A 729 61.25 -10.49 -47.19
C PRO A 729 61.88 -11.18 -45.95
N SER A 730 62.54 -12.30 -46.26
CA SER A 730 63.52 -13.13 -45.55
C SER A 730 64.43 -12.57 -44.44
N LEU A 731 64.91 -13.50 -43.59
CA LEU A 731 66.00 -13.38 -42.59
C LEU A 731 67.31 -12.76 -43.13
N SER A 732 68.02 -11.96 -42.31
CA SER A 732 69.34 -12.29 -41.70
C SER A 732 70.01 -11.12 -40.92
N THR A 733 70.93 -11.43 -40.00
CA THR A 733 71.75 -10.55 -39.10
C THR A 733 72.94 -9.85 -39.82
N PRO A 734 73.78 -8.92 -39.23
CA PRO A 734 74.27 -8.85 -37.83
C PRO A 734 74.58 -7.43 -37.19
N GLU A 735 75.05 -7.42 -35.92
CA GLU A 735 76.12 -6.56 -35.28
C GLU A 735 76.13 -4.98 -35.36
N LEU A 736 76.71 -4.14 -34.45
CA LEU A 736 77.38 -4.26 -33.12
C LEU A 736 77.73 -2.85 -32.48
N LYS A 737 77.71 -2.71 -31.13
CA LYS A 737 78.37 -1.69 -30.21
C LYS A 737 77.94 -0.19 -30.10
N THR A 738 77.44 0.18 -28.89
CA THR A 738 77.91 1.20 -27.86
C THR A 738 78.91 2.33 -28.24
N PRO A 739 78.88 3.55 -27.62
CA PRO A 739 78.92 3.75 -26.14
C PRO A 739 78.28 5.03 -25.48
N ASP A 740 78.31 5.07 -24.13
CA ASP A 740 77.90 6.12 -23.17
C ASP A 740 79.07 7.06 -22.70
N PRO A 741 78.96 7.86 -21.60
CA PRO A 741 78.06 8.99 -21.25
C PRO A 741 78.87 10.32 -20.98
N PRO A 742 78.34 11.40 -20.34
CA PRO A 742 78.48 11.55 -18.86
C PRO A 742 77.49 12.49 -18.07
N SER A 743 77.50 12.31 -16.74
CA SER A 743 77.37 13.31 -15.62
C SER A 743 76.06 14.02 -15.21
N LEU A 744 75.87 14.05 -13.88
CA LEU A 744 74.97 14.83 -12.98
C LEU A 744 75.53 16.28 -12.69
N PRO A 745 74.89 17.23 -11.92
CA PRO A 745 73.94 17.03 -10.81
C PRO A 745 72.79 18.06 -10.56
N GLU A 746 71.99 17.79 -9.51
CA GLU A 746 71.02 18.65 -8.77
C GLU A 746 71.72 19.65 -7.79
N PRO A 747 71.04 20.59 -7.06
CA PRO A 747 69.62 20.67 -6.61
C PRO A 747 68.95 22.07 -6.88
N ASP A 748 67.95 22.68 -6.20
CA ASP A 748 67.36 22.49 -4.85
C ASP A 748 65.97 23.19 -4.57
N THR A 749 65.38 22.84 -3.42
CA THR A 749 64.44 23.54 -2.48
C THR A 749 63.04 24.15 -2.82
N THR A 750 62.11 23.81 -1.91
CA THR A 750 60.97 24.60 -1.33
C THR A 750 59.62 24.83 -2.05
N THR A 751 58.66 23.94 -1.75
CA THR A 751 57.31 24.21 -1.17
C THR A 751 56.39 25.32 -1.72
N ASN A 752 55.20 24.94 -2.23
CA ASN A 752 53.96 24.98 -1.42
C ASN A 752 52.78 24.18 -2.03
N GLU A 753 51.72 23.99 -1.23
CA GLU A 753 50.53 23.13 -1.42
C GLU A 753 49.65 23.48 -2.67
N ILE A 754 48.66 22.69 -3.16
CA ILE A 754 47.41 22.24 -2.49
C ILE A 754 46.74 21.00 -3.15
N LYS A 755 46.42 20.01 -2.29
CA LYS A 755 45.32 18.99 -2.27
C LYS A 755 45.06 17.94 -3.38
N ALA A 756 44.81 16.74 -2.84
CA ALA A 756 43.77 15.76 -3.17
C ALA A 756 44.01 14.76 -4.33
N SER A 757 44.55 13.60 -3.93
CA SER A 757 44.37 12.32 -4.63
C SER A 757 43.77 11.29 -3.67
N ARG A 758 42.83 10.46 -4.16
CA ARG A 758 42.64 9.08 -3.67
C ARG A 758 42.46 8.17 -4.88
N LYS A 759 43.13 7.03 -4.84
CA LYS A 759 43.31 6.10 -5.96
C LYS A 759 42.89 4.71 -5.49
N VAL A 760 42.17 3.97 -6.32
CA VAL A 760 41.72 2.61 -6.00
C VAL A 760 42.93 1.68 -5.90
N GLY A 761 42.96 0.83 -4.86
CA GLY A 761 43.97 -0.21 -4.69
C GLY A 761 43.64 -1.47 -5.50
N LYS A 762 44.67 -2.20 -5.93
CA LYS A 762 44.52 -3.52 -6.55
C LYS A 762 44.44 -4.63 -5.49
N ILE A 763 43.84 -5.74 -5.89
CA ILE A 763 44.02 -7.06 -5.29
C ILE A 763 45.12 -7.78 -6.09
N ASP A 764 45.98 -8.55 -5.41
CA ASP A 764 46.84 -9.58 -6.01
C ASP A 764 46.47 -10.94 -5.37
N GLU A 765 46.71 -12.02 -6.10
CA GLU A 765 46.16 -13.37 -5.86
C GLU A 765 47.30 -14.41 -5.76
N ILE A 766 47.34 -15.21 -4.67
CA ILE A 766 48.24 -16.38 -4.54
C ILE A 766 47.48 -17.54 -3.84
N ASP A 767 47.82 -18.75 -4.25
CA ASP A 767 47.11 -20.03 -4.08
C ASP A 767 47.57 -20.88 -2.87
N ALA A 768 46.89 -22.02 -2.69
CA ALA A 768 47.41 -23.34 -2.27
C ALA A 768 47.03 -23.92 -0.88
N SER A 769 46.05 -24.83 -0.95
CA SER A 769 46.06 -26.19 -0.35
C SER A 769 45.68 -26.41 1.13
N ILE A 770 45.30 -27.66 1.42
CA ILE A 770 44.70 -28.15 2.68
C ILE A 770 45.62 -29.22 3.30
N HIS A 771 45.80 -29.22 4.62
CA HIS A 771 46.14 -30.44 5.37
C HIS A 771 45.65 -30.38 6.84
N ASN A 772 45.18 -31.52 7.35
CA ASN A 772 44.68 -31.65 8.73
C ASN A 772 45.81 -31.90 9.74
N ALA A 773 45.68 -31.34 10.95
CA ALA A 773 46.29 -31.87 12.18
C ALA A 773 45.54 -31.39 13.44
N GLU A 774 45.19 -32.30 14.34
CA GLU A 774 44.75 -31.96 15.69
C GLU A 774 45.98 -31.76 16.61
N THR A 775 45.94 -30.82 17.57
CA THR A 775 45.96 -31.16 19.01
C THR A 775 46.04 -29.96 19.97
N LYS A 776 45.22 -30.06 21.03
CA LYS A 776 45.43 -29.62 22.43
C LYS A 776 45.58 -28.13 22.80
N ASN A 777 44.89 -27.81 23.89
CA ASN A 777 44.96 -26.56 24.65
C ASN A 777 46.29 -26.45 25.42
N GLU A 778 46.73 -25.22 25.69
CA GLU A 778 47.13 -24.85 27.06
C GLU A 778 46.86 -23.34 27.32
N THR A 779 46.63 -22.99 28.59
CA THR A 779 46.12 -21.67 29.01
C THR A 779 47.24 -20.68 29.33
N ARG A 780 47.04 -19.40 29.00
CA ARG A 780 47.82 -18.31 29.60
C ARG A 780 47.02 -17.02 29.76
N GLU A 781 46.68 -16.68 30.99
CA GLU A 781 46.20 -15.34 31.35
C GLU A 781 47.33 -14.32 31.16
N LEU A 782 47.00 -13.10 30.70
CA LEU A 782 47.84 -11.92 30.84
C LEU A 782 46.99 -10.64 30.79
N SER A 783 47.47 -9.61 31.51
CA SER A 783 46.74 -8.41 31.95
C SER A 783 46.25 -7.47 30.83
N PRO A 784 45.22 -6.64 31.08
CA PRO A 784 44.78 -5.61 30.14
C PRO A 784 45.82 -4.48 29.94
N PRO A 785 45.92 -3.90 28.72
CA PRO A 785 46.87 -2.82 28.43
C PRO A 785 46.42 -1.43 28.93
N VAL A 786 47.42 -0.62 29.26
CA VAL A 786 47.34 0.72 29.87
C VAL A 786 46.71 1.78 28.94
N GLU A 787 45.98 2.76 29.52
CA GLU A 787 45.47 3.94 28.81
C GLU A 787 46.60 4.83 28.22
N SER A 788 46.56 5.09 26.91
CA SER A 788 47.42 6.10 26.25
C SER A 788 46.73 7.47 26.19
N ASN A 789 46.68 8.18 27.32
CA ASN A 789 46.06 9.50 27.44
C ASN A 789 46.87 10.63 26.77
N GLN A 790 46.73 10.83 25.44
CA GLN A 790 47.10 12.09 24.75
C GLN A 790 46.61 12.18 23.27
N THR A 791 45.49 12.86 23.00
CA THR A 791 45.18 13.63 21.75
C THR A 791 43.76 14.28 21.68
N PHE A 792 42.91 14.15 22.70
CA PHE A 792 41.47 14.51 22.60
C PHE A 792 41.02 15.88 23.16
N THR A 793 41.91 16.86 23.33
CA THR A 793 41.57 18.17 23.90
C THR A 793 41.07 19.21 22.88
N SER A 794 41.62 19.24 21.65
CA SER A 794 41.38 20.34 20.70
C SER A 794 39.93 20.46 20.19
N MET A 795 39.37 19.36 19.66
CA MET A 795 38.03 19.38 19.01
C MET A 795 36.89 19.80 19.95
N ARG A 796 36.97 19.49 21.24
CA ARG A 796 35.91 19.82 22.21
C ARG A 796 35.77 21.33 22.41
N PHE A 797 36.87 22.09 22.46
CA PHE A 797 36.80 23.55 22.55
C PHE A 797 36.22 24.19 21.28
N TRP A 798 36.52 23.66 20.10
CA TRP A 798 35.97 24.14 18.83
C TRP A 798 34.44 23.94 18.74
N ILE A 799 33.95 22.78 19.18
CA ILE A 799 32.51 22.49 19.26
C ILE A 799 31.82 23.41 20.28
N ILE A 800 32.38 23.58 21.48
CA ILE A 800 31.83 24.49 22.50
C ILE A 800 31.79 25.94 21.99
N GLY A 801 32.80 26.40 21.25
CA GLY A 801 32.83 27.71 20.61
C GLY A 801 31.70 27.91 19.59
N LEU A 802 31.48 26.91 18.71
CA LEU A 802 30.37 26.93 17.74
C LEU A 802 28.99 26.97 18.41
N TRP A 803 28.78 26.17 19.45
CA TRP A 803 27.53 26.17 20.23
C TRP A 803 27.29 27.52 20.93
N ALA A 804 28.33 28.11 21.55
CA ALA A 804 28.23 29.42 22.17
C ALA A 804 27.87 30.52 21.15
N PHE A 805 28.51 30.53 19.97
CA PHE A 805 28.20 31.48 18.90
C PHE A 805 26.76 31.34 18.37
N SER A 806 26.28 30.11 18.21
CA SER A 806 24.91 29.84 17.76
C SER A 806 23.86 30.32 18.77
N ILE A 807 24.07 30.05 20.06
CA ILE A 807 23.20 30.51 21.15
C ILE A 807 23.18 32.05 21.23
N ILE A 808 24.33 32.72 21.13
CA ILE A 808 24.41 34.19 21.12
C ILE A 808 23.66 34.77 19.92
N GLY A 809 23.85 34.19 18.72
CA GLY A 809 23.13 34.61 17.51
C GLY A 809 21.61 34.48 17.65
N PHE A 810 21.13 33.36 18.19
CA PHE A 810 19.71 33.14 18.46
C PHE A 810 19.13 34.15 19.46
N VAL A 811 19.85 34.43 20.55
CA VAL A 811 19.45 35.43 21.56
C VAL A 811 19.39 36.84 20.97
N VAL A 812 20.34 37.22 20.09
CA VAL A 812 20.30 38.52 19.39
C VAL A 812 19.07 38.63 18.49
N VAL A 813 18.79 37.61 17.67
CA VAL A 813 17.61 37.61 16.78
C VAL A 813 16.30 37.69 17.58
N MET A 814 16.16 36.87 18.63
CA MET A 814 14.98 36.90 19.51
C MET A 814 14.83 38.24 20.22
N SER A 815 15.92 38.85 20.69
CA SER A 815 15.92 40.18 21.28
C SER A 815 15.42 41.23 20.28
N MET A 816 15.93 41.25 19.04
CA MET A 816 15.47 42.16 17.98
C MET A 816 13.97 42.00 17.67
N MET A 817 13.44 40.77 17.66
CA MET A 817 12.00 40.52 17.49
C MET A 817 11.16 41.03 18.67
N ILE A 818 11.66 40.89 19.91
CA ILE A 818 10.99 41.38 21.13
C ILE A 818 11.01 42.92 21.18
N PHE A 819 12.12 43.56 20.84
CA PHE A 819 12.21 45.02 20.77
C PHE A 819 11.30 45.61 19.66
N ARG A 820 11.23 44.98 18.47
CA ARG A 820 10.25 45.36 17.43
C ARG A 820 8.80 45.32 17.92
N ARG A 821 8.45 44.36 18.80
CA ARG A 821 7.09 44.21 19.36
C ARG A 821 6.74 45.22 20.47
N LYS A 822 7.71 45.95 21.05
CA LYS A 822 7.44 47.01 22.06
C LYS A 822 7.03 48.36 21.46
N GLY A 823 7.12 48.56 20.14
CA GLY A 823 6.88 49.85 19.49
C GLY A 823 5.42 50.27 19.26
N GLN A 824 4.42 49.39 19.44
CA GLN A 824 3.02 49.67 19.05
C GLN A 824 1.96 49.29 20.10
N LYS A 825 1.71 50.22 21.04
CA LYS A 825 0.52 50.35 21.92
C LYS A 825 0.67 51.68 22.68
N LYS A 826 -0.31 52.59 22.82
CA LYS A 826 -1.70 52.70 22.34
C LYS A 826 -1.99 54.19 22.06
N ARG A 827 -2.96 54.50 21.18
CA ARG A 827 -3.94 55.57 21.41
C ARG A 827 -5.15 55.37 20.51
N GLY A 828 -6.36 55.66 21.02
CA GLY A 828 -7.59 55.53 20.25
C GLY A 828 -8.67 56.47 20.76
N LYS A 829 -9.53 56.92 19.83
CA LYS A 829 -10.86 57.53 20.02
C LYS A 829 -11.42 57.90 18.63
N GLY A 830 -12.74 58.06 18.51
CA GLY A 830 -13.35 58.79 17.40
C GLY A 830 -14.08 57.97 16.34
N PHE A 831 -15.19 57.33 16.70
CA PHE A 831 -16.17 56.88 15.71
C PHE A 831 -16.98 58.11 15.24
N LYS A 832 -16.89 58.50 13.95
CA LYS A 832 -17.85 59.43 13.34
C LYS A 832 -17.93 59.25 11.81
N THR A 833 -19.16 59.23 11.31
CA THR A 833 -19.55 58.89 9.94
C THR A 833 -19.28 59.98 8.91
N LYS A 834 -18.94 59.61 7.65
CA LYS A 834 -19.59 60.20 6.44
C LYS A 834 -19.43 59.37 5.14
N ARG A 835 -20.57 58.82 4.70
CA ARG A 835 -21.08 58.66 3.32
C ARG A 835 -20.15 58.83 2.08
N ARG A 836 -20.13 57.76 1.26
CA ARG A 836 -20.56 57.67 -0.18
C ARG A 836 -19.55 57.97 -1.32
N THR A 837 -19.65 57.14 -2.39
CA THR A 837 -19.34 57.39 -3.83
C THR A 837 -17.88 57.70 -4.26
N SER A 838 -17.37 57.32 -5.44
CA SER A 838 -17.75 56.31 -6.47
C SER A 838 -16.77 56.35 -7.67
N TYR A 839 -16.39 55.19 -8.25
CA TYR A 839 -15.61 55.07 -9.51
C TYR A 839 -14.22 55.76 -9.48
N SER A 840 -13.28 55.62 -10.43
CA SER A 840 -12.87 54.50 -11.30
C SER A 840 -11.47 54.83 -11.85
N GLY A 841 -10.58 53.85 -12.06
CA GLY A 841 -9.21 54.11 -12.52
C GLY A 841 -8.65 53.00 -13.40
N PHE A 842 -8.79 53.17 -14.71
CA PHE A 842 -8.34 52.24 -15.76
C PHE A 842 -6.90 52.59 -16.19
N TRP A 843 -6.14 51.62 -16.69
CA TRP A 843 -5.15 51.84 -17.74
C TRP A 843 -5.18 50.67 -18.71
N ASP A 844 -5.07 50.98 -20.00
CA ASP A 844 -5.29 50.09 -21.15
C ASP A 844 -4.02 50.07 -22.00
N THR A 845 -3.85 49.04 -22.83
CA THR A 845 -3.12 49.18 -24.11
C THR A 845 -3.46 48.05 -25.10
N SER A 846 -4.55 48.27 -25.86
CA SER A 846 -4.60 48.20 -27.34
C SER A 846 -4.24 46.90 -28.09
N GLY A 847 -5.00 46.47 -29.11
CA GLY A 847 -6.26 47.02 -29.64
C GLY A 847 -6.50 46.68 -31.13
N ASN A 848 -7.63 47.18 -31.65
CA ASN A 848 -8.04 47.24 -33.07
C ASN A 848 -8.40 45.91 -33.80
N ASP A 849 -9.43 45.84 -34.66
CA ASP A 849 -10.57 46.75 -34.91
C ASP A 849 -11.67 46.05 -35.79
N ARG A 850 -12.84 46.71 -35.95
CA ARG A 850 -13.87 46.55 -37.03
C ARG A 850 -14.98 45.49 -36.90
N HIS A 851 -16.05 45.93 -36.24
CA HIS A 851 -17.48 45.91 -36.67
C HIS A 851 -17.77 45.90 -38.20
N PRO A 852 -19.03 45.63 -38.69
CA PRO A 852 -20.32 45.91 -38.03
C PRO A 852 -21.55 44.95 -38.22
N ARG A 853 -22.58 45.20 -37.39
CA ARG A 853 -24.07 45.09 -37.60
C ARG A 853 -24.80 43.71 -37.66
N ASN A 854 -25.64 43.54 -36.63
CA ASN A 854 -27.10 43.26 -36.65
C ASN A 854 -27.75 42.48 -37.81
N ALA A 855 -28.53 41.43 -37.46
CA ALA A 855 -30.00 41.47 -37.55
C ALA A 855 -30.70 40.34 -36.72
N GLU A 856 -31.66 40.76 -35.89
CA GLU A 856 -33.03 40.23 -35.66
C GLU A 856 -33.40 38.72 -35.54
N MET A 857 -34.23 38.46 -34.51
CA MET A 857 -35.41 37.56 -34.45
C MET A 857 -35.28 36.06 -34.81
N LEU A 858 -35.30 35.20 -33.79
CA LEU A 858 -36.57 34.67 -33.22
C LEU A 858 -36.38 34.13 -31.79
#